data_AF-A0A9P8WCG4-F1
#
_entry.id   AF-A0A9P8WCG4-F1
#
_cell.length_a   1.000
_cell.length_b   1.000
_cell.length_c   1.000
_cell.angle_alpha   90.00
_cell.angle_beta   90.00
_cell.angle_gamma   90.00
#
_symmetry.space_group_name_H-M   'P 1'
#
loop_
_entity.id
_entity.type
_entity.pdbx_description
1 polymer ?
#
loop_
_entity_poly.entity_id
_entity_poly.type
_entity_poly.pdbx_seq_one_letter_code
_entity_poly.pdbx_strand_id
1 'polypeptide(L)'
;MSSSDDSSQRPIDGYVDPNFPNPNGEWDTPVIIYGYTPAFSLAVFAVVWFFLFLFVHLFQVIRHRNWYFVTFPIGLLFEVIGYISRSLSAKKDPYHLLYFILNYFFIVTAPVFLAAGIYTILSALISRLGRQYSFLRPKAILWFFITSDVIATVVQISGASLIGVQESNRADPTWANNILLGGLAFQVFSLGIFVILTSTFLFRARREIQVYGKGLAGFSVAFATATLLVYLRTCFRLAETAQGLNGSLSSNETYFACLEFAPVAAAVMLLAVWAPGRCLGSKRYSVYELLDYLSIINTLSTKMPPLPTSSKPLPRIITYFQTHHDSNGKAISVLPVITQPGINLTHVIVAAIHINHDPANLTLNDHSPSDPRFQTLWAEMRVLQASGIKVLGMLGGAAKGSYERLDASEEQFERFYGPLKALIRERALDGLDLDVEEEMSLAGIIRLIDRLRSDFGPSFLITLAPVAAAMLNLGNLSGFDYEALEVMRGRDIAWYNTQFYCGWGDVSNPAMYLAMIRKGWAPEKLVVGLVTNPANGNGFVPWEALRMVLAGLRGQFGNFGGVMGWEYFNSTPGGTERPWEWAREMTRHLRGGVLEGPGTTATKLEDGLSSRGEIDADAPGGKDIQVPAQFDYFTDASDEDS
;
A
#
# COMPACT_ATOMS: atom_id res chain seq x y z
N MET A 1 58.35 35.93 42.28
CA MET A 1 57.74 36.81 41.25
C MET A 1 57.92 36.10 39.93
N SER A 2 56.91 35.33 39.51
CA SER A 2 55.83 35.76 38.59
C SER A 2 56.36 35.71 37.16
N SER A 3 55.80 34.98 36.19
CA SER A 3 54.48 34.34 36.09
C SER A 3 54.51 33.56 34.78
N SER A 4 54.27 32.25 34.84
CA SER A 4 54.11 31.36 33.69
C SER A 4 52.70 31.47 33.13
N ASP A 5 52.61 31.63 31.81
CA ASP A 5 51.49 31.31 30.91
C ASP A 5 50.08 31.33 31.49
N ASP A 6 49.37 32.44 31.28
CA ASP A 6 47.91 32.49 31.27
C ASP A 6 47.45 32.99 29.90
N SER A 7 47.51 32.09 28.91
CA SER A 7 46.90 32.29 27.60
C SER A 7 45.42 31.97 27.67
N SER A 8 44.65 32.82 28.34
CA SER A 8 43.22 33.11 28.12
C SER A 8 42.37 31.95 27.56
N GLN A 9 42.39 30.77 28.19
CA GLN A 9 41.32 29.80 27.98
C GLN A 9 40.12 30.33 28.77
N ARG A 10 38.98 30.56 28.09
CA ARG A 10 37.74 30.91 28.79
C ARG A 10 37.54 29.92 29.94
N PRO A 11 37.10 30.39 31.13
CA PRO A 11 36.71 29.49 32.22
C PRO A 11 35.79 28.41 31.67
N ILE A 12 35.99 27.16 32.09
CA ILE A 12 35.07 26.08 31.77
C ILE A 12 33.76 26.40 32.50
N ASP A 13 32.81 26.99 31.79
CA ASP A 13 31.54 27.45 32.34
C ASP A 13 30.51 26.32 32.19
N GLY A 14 30.45 25.41 33.17
CA GLY A 14 29.51 24.28 33.17
C GLY A 14 29.80 23.23 34.25
N TYR A 15 28.93 22.22 34.36
CA TYR A 15 29.01 21.22 35.43
C TYR A 15 30.11 20.16 35.19
N VAL A 16 30.91 19.93 36.22
CA VAL A 16 31.93 18.85 36.29
C VAL A 16 31.71 18.14 37.63
N ASP A 17 31.53 16.83 37.62
CA ASP A 17 31.33 16.06 38.86
C ASP A 17 32.67 15.89 39.58
N PRO A 18 32.81 16.33 40.85
CA PRO A 18 34.03 16.12 41.63
C PRO A 18 34.43 14.65 41.79
N ASN A 19 33.47 13.71 41.67
CA ASN A 19 33.68 12.28 41.82
C ASN A 19 33.96 11.56 40.50
N PHE A 20 33.76 12.23 39.36
CA PHE A 20 34.02 11.71 38.02
C PHE A 20 34.84 12.75 37.23
N PRO A 21 36.18 12.78 37.39
CA PRO A 21 37.01 13.67 36.60
C PRO A 21 36.98 13.26 35.12
N ASN A 22 37.02 14.26 34.22
CA ASN A 22 36.98 14.05 32.78
C ASN A 22 38.14 13.14 32.30
N PRO A 23 37.85 12.02 31.61
CA PRO A 23 38.87 11.09 31.13
C PRO A 23 39.73 11.63 29.96
N ASN A 24 39.35 12.76 29.35
CA ASN A 24 40.02 13.40 28.21
C ASN A 24 40.13 12.49 26.97
N GLY A 25 39.09 11.70 26.70
CA GLY A 25 38.93 10.94 25.47
C GLY A 25 38.73 11.82 24.23
N GLU A 26 38.96 11.24 23.06
CA GLU A 26 38.89 11.92 21.75
C GLU A 26 37.52 12.57 21.46
N TRP A 27 36.45 12.06 22.10
CA TRP A 27 35.06 12.51 21.92
C TRP A 27 34.47 13.12 23.20
N ASP A 28 35.29 13.47 24.18
CA ASP A 28 34.82 14.01 25.45
C ASP A 28 34.62 15.52 25.39
N THR A 29 33.51 15.99 25.95
CA THR A 29 33.29 17.42 26.16
C THR A 29 33.95 17.89 27.45
N PRO A 30 34.37 19.16 27.55
CA PRO A 30 35.01 19.69 28.76
C PRO A 30 34.09 19.71 30.00
N VAL A 31 32.77 19.64 29.79
CA VAL A 31 31.73 19.62 30.82
C VAL A 31 30.76 18.47 30.58
N ILE A 32 30.03 18.06 31.62
CA ILE A 32 28.92 17.12 31.48
C ILE A 32 27.72 17.91 30.92
N ILE A 33 27.36 17.66 29.66
CA ILE A 33 26.32 18.42 28.93
C ILE A 33 24.94 18.32 29.61
N TYR A 34 24.70 17.25 30.39
CA TYR A 34 23.46 17.09 31.16
C TYR A 34 23.28 18.12 32.29
N GLY A 35 24.36 18.79 32.74
CA GLY A 35 24.31 19.70 33.90
C GLY A 35 24.28 19.00 35.27
N TYR A 36 24.29 17.67 35.30
CA TYR A 36 24.39 16.79 36.46
C TYR A 36 24.87 15.40 36.03
N THR A 37 25.32 14.56 36.97
CA THR A 37 25.67 13.16 36.67
C THR A 37 24.42 12.28 36.62
N PRO A 38 24.06 11.67 35.48
CA PRO A 38 22.83 10.88 35.36
C PRO A 38 22.81 9.65 36.27
N ALA A 39 21.69 9.36 36.93
CA ALA A 39 21.53 8.16 37.74
C ALA A 39 21.39 6.90 36.87
N PHE A 40 22.30 5.96 37.05
CA PHE A 40 22.26 4.65 36.37
C PHE A 40 20.98 3.86 36.70
N SER A 41 20.51 3.93 37.94
CA SER A 41 19.29 3.22 38.39
C SER A 41 18.03 3.70 37.66
N LEU A 42 17.88 5.01 37.46
CA LEU A 42 16.76 5.60 36.72
C LEU A 42 16.82 5.18 35.25
N ALA A 43 18.00 5.25 34.63
CA ALA A 43 18.17 4.87 33.22
C ALA A 43 17.83 3.39 32.99
N VAL A 44 18.31 2.47 33.83
CA VAL A 44 18.00 1.04 33.73
C VAL A 44 16.52 0.77 33.96
N PHE A 45 15.91 1.42 34.96
CA PHE A 45 14.48 1.31 35.21
C PHE A 45 13.65 1.74 34.00
N ALA A 46 14.01 2.87 33.37
CA ALA A 46 13.34 3.34 32.17
C ALA A 46 13.49 2.37 30.98
N VAL A 47 14.69 1.81 30.75
CA VAL A 47 14.91 0.79 29.72
C VAL A 47 14.00 -0.41 29.93
N VAL A 48 13.98 -0.98 31.14
CA VAL A 48 13.14 -2.15 31.46
C VAL A 48 11.66 -1.81 31.27
N TRP A 49 11.21 -0.65 31.76
CA TRP A 49 9.83 -0.20 31.64
C TRP A 49 9.39 -0.11 30.17
N PHE A 50 10.11 0.67 29.35
CA PHE A 50 9.72 0.85 27.95
C PHE A 50 9.90 -0.42 27.12
N PHE A 51 10.88 -1.28 27.44
CA PHE A 51 11.06 -2.56 26.77
C PHE A 51 9.89 -3.51 27.04
N LEU A 52 9.44 -3.62 28.31
CA LEU A 52 8.27 -4.43 28.64
C LEU A 52 7.01 -3.93 27.92
N PHE A 53 6.77 -2.61 27.95
CA PHE A 53 5.62 -2.04 27.26
C PHE A 53 5.74 -2.08 25.74
N LEU A 54 6.94 -2.09 25.17
CA LEU A 54 7.16 -2.31 23.73
C LEU A 54 6.60 -3.67 23.32
N PHE A 55 6.91 -4.76 24.04
CA PHE A 55 6.32 -6.07 23.73
C PHE A 55 4.82 -6.11 23.94
N VAL A 56 4.32 -5.50 25.02
CA VAL A 56 2.88 -5.45 25.29
C VAL A 56 2.14 -4.74 24.16
N HIS A 57 2.61 -3.57 23.73
CA HIS A 57 2.00 -2.81 22.64
C HIS A 57 2.17 -3.51 21.29
N LEU A 58 3.34 -4.09 21.00
CA LEU A 58 3.58 -4.86 19.78
C LEU A 58 2.64 -6.08 19.69
N PHE A 59 2.53 -6.83 20.79
CA PHE A 59 1.59 -7.94 20.91
C PHE A 59 0.15 -7.47 20.72
N GLN A 60 -0.26 -6.35 21.32
CA GLN A 60 -1.61 -5.80 21.14
C GLN A 60 -1.88 -5.35 19.70
N VAL A 61 -0.91 -4.73 19.02
CA VAL A 61 -1.04 -4.32 17.61
C VAL A 61 -1.24 -5.55 16.73
N ILE A 62 -0.43 -6.60 16.90
CA ILE A 62 -0.52 -7.85 16.14
C ILE A 62 -1.82 -8.59 16.47
N ARG A 63 -2.12 -8.80 17.77
CA ARG A 63 -3.28 -9.57 18.26
C ARG A 63 -4.62 -8.94 17.87
N HIS A 64 -4.69 -7.61 17.83
CA HIS A 64 -5.91 -6.87 17.49
C HIS A 64 -5.89 -6.29 16.07
N ARG A 65 -4.84 -6.53 15.26
CA ARG A 65 -4.65 -6.07 13.88
C ARG A 65 -4.84 -4.55 13.69
N ASN A 66 -4.36 -3.75 14.64
CA ASN A 66 -4.47 -2.27 14.57
C ASN A 66 -3.19 -1.65 14.02
N TRP A 67 -2.90 -1.93 12.74
CA TRP A 67 -1.71 -1.45 12.06
C TRP A 67 -1.58 0.09 12.07
N TYR A 68 -2.68 0.83 12.17
CA TYR A 68 -2.64 2.29 12.31
C TYR A 68 -1.94 2.78 13.58
N PHE A 69 -1.80 1.93 14.60
CA PHE A 69 -1.16 2.25 15.88
C PHE A 69 0.31 1.79 15.94
N VAL A 70 0.90 1.36 14.82
CA VAL A 70 2.29 0.86 14.74
C VAL A 70 3.34 1.92 15.08
N THR A 71 3.01 3.20 14.92
CA THR A 71 3.91 4.29 15.32
C THR A 71 4.20 4.27 16.81
N PHE A 72 3.27 3.79 17.64
CA PHE A 72 3.45 3.80 19.09
C PHE A 72 4.55 2.82 19.55
N PRO A 73 4.59 1.53 19.12
CA PRO A 73 5.76 0.67 19.32
C PRO A 73 7.08 1.24 18.78
N ILE A 74 7.08 1.93 17.64
CA ILE A 74 8.30 2.55 17.09
C ILE A 74 8.81 3.63 18.05
N GLY A 75 7.92 4.46 18.60
CA GLY A 75 8.30 5.44 19.63
C GLY A 75 8.88 4.80 20.89
N LEU A 76 8.33 3.67 21.34
CA LEU A 76 8.88 2.92 22.48
C LEU A 76 10.26 2.33 22.20
N LEU A 77 10.52 1.87 20.98
CA LEU A 77 11.86 1.44 20.58
C LEU A 77 12.86 2.59 20.68
N PHE A 78 12.47 3.80 20.26
CA PHE A 78 13.30 4.99 20.40
C PHE A 78 13.57 5.31 21.87
N GLU A 79 12.56 5.27 22.75
CA GLU A 79 12.78 5.45 24.20
C GLU A 79 13.79 4.44 24.75
N VAL A 80 13.67 3.15 24.39
CA VAL A 80 14.60 2.10 24.83
C VAL A 80 16.03 2.42 24.41
N ILE A 81 16.27 2.76 23.14
CA ILE A 81 17.61 3.08 22.64
C ILE A 81 18.16 4.35 23.32
N GLY A 82 17.30 5.35 23.52
CA GLY A 82 17.64 6.60 24.19
C GLY A 82 18.09 6.37 25.64
N TYR A 83 17.34 5.59 26.42
CA TYR A 83 17.69 5.29 27.81
C TYR A 83 18.83 4.28 27.94
N ILE A 84 19.06 3.40 26.96
CA ILE A 84 20.29 2.59 26.89
C ILE A 84 21.51 3.52 26.77
N SER A 85 21.44 4.50 25.86
CA SER A 85 22.50 5.50 25.68
C SER A 85 22.73 6.31 26.96
N ARG A 86 21.65 6.68 27.67
CA ARG A 86 21.73 7.31 29.00
C ARG A 86 22.43 6.43 30.04
N SER A 87 22.14 5.13 30.05
CA SER A 87 22.75 4.19 31.00
C SER A 87 24.25 4.00 30.76
N LEU A 88 24.68 4.06 29.48
CA LEU A 88 26.08 4.05 29.11
C LEU A 88 26.77 5.33 29.56
N SER A 89 26.13 6.49 29.38
CA SER A 89 26.65 7.76 29.87
C SER A 89 26.76 7.81 31.40
N ALA A 90 25.76 7.29 32.12
CA ALA A 90 25.76 7.23 33.58
C ALA A 90 26.85 6.32 34.18
N LYS A 91 27.22 5.24 33.49
CA LYS A 91 28.09 4.18 34.06
C LYS A 91 29.50 4.17 33.49
N LYS A 92 29.66 4.47 32.21
CA LYS A 92 30.97 4.44 31.54
C LYS A 92 31.60 5.83 31.54
N ASP A 93 30.89 6.79 30.95
CA ASP A 93 31.46 8.11 30.70
C ASP A 93 30.38 9.18 30.48
N PRO A 94 30.19 10.11 31.44
CA PRO A 94 29.24 11.21 31.32
C PRO A 94 29.73 12.36 30.41
N TYR A 95 31.01 12.38 30.02
CA TYR A 95 31.61 13.40 29.15
C TYR A 95 31.56 13.03 27.67
N HIS A 96 31.34 11.76 27.35
CA HIS A 96 31.40 11.25 25.99
C HIS A 96 30.24 11.78 25.11
N LEU A 97 30.56 12.64 24.14
CA LEU A 97 29.61 13.35 23.29
C LEU A 97 28.64 12.43 22.55
N LEU A 98 29.12 11.28 22.04
CA LEU A 98 28.27 10.34 21.29
C LEU A 98 27.12 9.76 22.14
N TYR A 99 27.36 9.44 23.41
CA TYR A 99 26.29 8.91 24.27
C TYR A 99 25.22 9.97 24.53
N PHE A 100 25.64 11.23 24.67
CA PHE A 100 24.73 12.36 24.79
C PHE A 100 23.90 12.56 23.51
N ILE A 101 24.54 12.60 22.33
CA ILE A 101 23.84 12.78 21.04
C ILE A 101 22.81 11.67 20.81
N LEU A 102 23.19 10.40 21.01
CA LEU A 102 22.28 9.27 20.84
C LEU A 102 21.13 9.33 21.86
N ASN A 103 21.43 9.59 23.13
CA ASN A 103 20.42 9.76 24.16
C ASN A 103 19.40 10.85 23.77
N TYR A 104 19.91 12.03 23.41
CA TYR A 104 19.11 13.19 23.08
C TYR A 104 18.26 12.95 21.84
N PHE A 105 18.86 12.49 20.74
CA PHE A 105 18.17 12.21 19.48
C PHE A 105 17.00 11.25 19.68
N PHE A 106 17.24 10.12 20.33
CA PHE A 106 16.22 9.09 20.49
C PHE A 106 15.12 9.50 21.47
N ILE A 107 15.45 10.13 22.61
CA ILE A 107 14.44 10.61 23.58
C ILE A 107 13.64 11.79 23.02
N VAL A 108 14.23 12.69 22.23
CA VAL A 108 13.50 13.82 21.64
C VAL A 108 12.59 13.38 20.50
N THR A 109 13.01 12.39 19.71
CA THR A 109 12.24 11.90 18.57
C THR A 109 11.14 10.91 18.97
N ALA A 110 11.33 10.11 20.03
CA ALA A 110 10.34 9.13 20.51
C ALA A 110 8.90 9.70 20.68
N PRO A 111 8.70 10.84 21.39
CA PRO A 111 7.40 11.46 21.59
C PRO A 111 6.62 11.79 20.32
N VAL A 112 7.30 12.03 19.19
CA VAL A 112 6.64 12.31 17.89
C VAL A 112 5.87 11.09 17.42
N PHE A 113 6.48 9.91 17.56
CA PHE A 113 5.86 8.65 17.22
C PHE A 113 4.73 8.27 18.19
N LEU A 114 4.90 8.58 19.48
CA LEU A 114 3.87 8.42 20.50
C LEU A 114 2.67 9.36 20.24
N ALA A 115 2.94 10.62 19.89
CA ALA A 115 1.94 11.62 19.52
C ALA A 115 1.17 11.22 18.26
N ALA A 116 1.86 10.71 17.23
CA ALA A 116 1.21 10.12 16.05
C ALA A 116 0.24 8.99 16.43
N GLY A 117 0.62 8.14 17.40
CA GLY A 117 -0.28 7.13 17.97
C GLY A 117 -1.52 7.75 18.63
N ILE A 118 -1.35 8.81 19.43
CA ILE A 118 -2.45 9.56 20.06
C ILE A 118 -3.37 10.21 19.01
N TYR A 119 -2.81 10.78 17.94
CA TYR A 119 -3.59 11.38 16.85
C TYR A 119 -4.44 10.33 16.13
N THR A 120 -3.91 9.14 15.91
CA THR A 120 -4.67 8.03 15.31
C THR A 120 -5.79 7.53 16.21
N ILE A 121 -5.59 7.53 17.53
CA ILE A 121 -6.67 7.23 18.49
C ILE A 121 -7.80 8.27 18.40
N LEU A 122 -7.48 9.57 18.39
CA LEU A 122 -8.51 10.60 18.23
C LEU A 122 -9.27 10.44 16.91
N SER A 123 -8.53 10.20 15.82
CA SER A 123 -9.10 9.97 14.49
C SER A 123 -10.08 8.78 14.49
N ALA A 124 -9.70 7.68 15.14
CA ALA A 124 -10.55 6.50 15.31
C ALA A 124 -11.76 6.76 16.23
N LEU A 125 -11.61 7.56 17.29
CA LEU A 125 -12.72 7.96 18.17
C LEU A 125 -13.73 8.85 17.44
N ILE A 126 -13.27 9.81 16.63
CA ILE A 126 -14.15 10.67 15.82
C ILE A 126 -14.94 9.81 14.82
N SER A 127 -14.26 8.86 14.16
CA SER A 127 -14.90 7.90 13.26
C SER A 127 -15.97 7.03 13.94
N ARG A 128 -15.80 6.73 15.23
CA ARG A 128 -16.73 5.86 15.96
C ARG A 128 -17.90 6.59 16.60
N LEU A 129 -17.65 7.77 17.18
CA LEU A 129 -18.65 8.55 17.92
C LEU A 129 -19.41 9.53 17.02
N GLY A 130 -18.91 9.79 15.82
CA GLY A 130 -19.53 10.66 14.84
C GLY A 130 -18.86 12.02 14.73
N ARG A 131 -18.75 12.49 13.48
CA ARG A 131 -18.07 13.74 13.10
C ARG A 131 -18.73 15.00 13.68
N GLN A 132 -20.00 14.96 14.04
CA GLN A 132 -20.76 16.09 14.58
C GLN A 132 -20.19 16.67 15.88
N TYR A 133 -19.35 15.91 16.59
CA TYR A 133 -18.70 16.36 17.82
C TYR A 133 -17.32 16.97 17.59
N SER A 134 -16.73 16.86 16.39
CA SER A 134 -15.40 17.38 16.06
C SER A 134 -15.47 18.60 15.13
N PHE A 135 -14.62 19.60 15.36
CA PHE A 135 -14.48 20.76 14.46
C PHE A 135 -13.74 20.41 13.16
N LEU A 136 -12.81 19.46 13.21
CA LEU A 136 -11.94 19.09 12.10
C LEU A 136 -12.17 17.64 11.67
N ARG A 137 -11.93 17.38 10.38
CA ARG A 137 -12.00 16.03 9.80
C ARG A 137 -10.85 15.16 10.33
N PRO A 138 -11.06 13.86 10.59
CA PRO A 138 -10.03 12.99 11.19
C PRO A 138 -8.68 12.94 10.42
N LYS A 139 -8.68 12.93 9.09
CA LYS A 139 -7.47 12.96 8.26
C LYS A 139 -6.81 14.34 8.22
N ALA A 140 -7.59 15.42 8.36
CA ALA A 140 -7.02 16.77 8.44
C ALA A 140 -6.22 16.93 9.73
N ILE A 141 -6.76 16.41 10.84
CA ILE A 141 -6.05 16.32 12.12
C ILE A 141 -4.75 15.52 11.95
N LEU A 142 -4.83 14.28 11.43
CA LEU A 142 -3.65 13.44 11.24
C LEU A 142 -2.57 14.09 10.37
N TRP A 143 -2.95 14.60 9.19
CA TRP A 143 -1.99 15.17 8.24
C TRP A 143 -1.35 16.44 8.79
N PHE A 144 -2.13 17.33 9.40
CA PHE A 144 -1.62 18.58 9.98
C PHE A 144 -0.65 18.31 11.14
N PHE A 145 -1.07 17.53 12.15
CA PHE A 145 -0.27 17.37 13.37
C PHE A 145 0.97 16.48 13.14
N ILE A 146 0.88 15.43 12.31
CA ILE A 146 2.07 14.63 11.97
C ILE A 146 3.08 15.47 11.17
N THR A 147 2.63 16.24 10.18
CA THR A 147 3.54 17.09 9.38
C THR A 147 4.16 18.18 10.26
N SER A 148 3.36 18.79 11.14
CA SER A 148 3.83 19.75 12.13
C SER A 148 4.91 19.16 13.03
N ASP A 149 4.72 17.94 13.55
CA ASP A 149 5.70 17.30 14.43
C ASP A 149 6.98 16.92 13.68
N VAL A 150 6.90 16.47 12.42
CA VAL A 150 8.09 16.21 11.59
C VAL A 150 8.91 17.48 11.41
N ILE A 151 8.26 18.60 11.07
CA ILE A 151 8.93 19.91 10.92
C ILE A 151 9.59 20.32 12.24
N ALA A 152 8.85 20.25 13.35
CA ALA A 152 9.37 20.58 14.67
C ALA A 152 10.60 19.73 15.05
N THR A 153 10.55 18.44 14.74
CA THR A 153 11.61 17.47 15.07
C THR A 153 12.88 17.73 14.27
N VAL A 154 12.76 18.04 12.98
CA VAL A 154 13.92 18.42 12.15
C VAL A 154 14.61 19.66 12.71
N VAL A 155 13.83 20.67 13.10
CA VAL A 155 14.37 21.90 13.73
C VAL A 155 15.06 21.57 15.06
N GLN A 156 14.45 20.71 15.89
CA GLN A 156 15.01 20.31 17.19
C GLN A 156 16.31 19.51 17.08
N ILE A 157 16.34 18.49 16.20
CA ILE A 157 17.54 17.68 15.96
C ILE A 157 18.67 18.55 15.44
N SER A 158 18.36 19.48 14.52
CA SER A 158 19.34 20.42 13.98
C SER A 158 19.91 21.32 15.09
N GLY A 159 19.04 21.95 15.89
CA GLY A 159 19.46 22.80 17.01
C GLY A 159 20.31 22.04 18.04
N ALA A 160 19.89 20.84 18.44
CA ALA A 160 20.62 20.03 19.41
C ALA A 160 21.98 19.52 18.92
N SER A 161 22.06 19.11 17.65
CA SER A 161 23.33 18.72 17.03
C SER A 161 24.31 19.89 17.01
N LEU A 162 23.81 21.10 16.70
CA LEU A 162 24.61 22.33 16.73
C LEU A 162 25.09 22.67 18.15
N ILE A 163 24.25 22.52 19.19
CA ILE A 163 24.67 22.69 20.58
C ILE A 163 25.84 21.77 20.91
N GLY A 164 25.75 20.48 20.56
CA GLY A 164 26.83 19.51 20.80
C GLY A 164 28.15 19.90 20.12
N VAL A 165 28.09 20.40 18.87
CA VAL A 165 29.27 20.90 18.14
C VAL A 165 29.84 22.16 18.77
N GLN A 166 29.00 23.09 19.21
CA GLN A 166 29.46 24.34 19.82
C GLN A 166 30.11 24.12 21.18
N GLU A 167 29.52 23.27 22.03
CA GLU A 167 30.09 22.88 23.32
C GLU A 167 31.42 22.15 23.16
N SER A 168 31.53 21.24 22.18
CA SER A 168 32.79 20.60 21.83
C SER A 168 33.87 21.60 21.43
N ASN A 169 33.49 22.69 20.76
CA ASN A 169 34.40 23.75 20.32
C ASN A 169 34.60 24.87 21.35
N ARG A 170 34.05 24.75 22.56
CA ARG A 170 34.05 25.79 23.61
C ARG A 170 33.47 27.14 23.12
N ALA A 171 32.52 27.08 22.19
CA ALA A 171 31.82 28.23 21.63
C ALA A 171 30.46 28.40 22.33
N ASP A 172 29.94 29.63 22.35
CA ASP A 172 28.65 29.94 22.96
C ASP A 172 27.49 29.24 22.20
N PRO A 173 26.73 28.32 22.84
CA PRO A 173 25.66 27.54 22.21
C PRO A 173 24.35 28.32 22.03
N THR A 174 24.27 29.59 22.45
CA THR A 174 23.01 30.33 22.59
C THR A 174 22.17 30.36 21.30
N TRP A 175 22.80 30.57 20.13
CA TRP A 175 22.05 30.61 18.87
C TRP A 175 21.50 29.23 18.47
N ALA A 176 22.26 28.16 18.71
CA ALA A 176 21.81 26.79 18.47
C ALA A 176 20.68 26.40 19.44
N ASN A 177 20.78 26.84 20.71
CA ASN A 177 19.71 26.70 21.69
C ASN A 177 18.44 27.42 21.23
N ASN A 178 18.53 28.60 20.63
CA ASN A 178 17.36 29.32 20.10
C ASN A 178 16.68 28.59 18.92
N ILE A 179 17.43 27.89 18.08
CA ILE A 179 16.86 27.04 17.01
C ILE A 179 16.08 25.87 17.63
N LEU A 180 16.71 25.15 18.58
CA LEU A 180 16.06 24.07 19.32
C LEU A 180 14.79 24.56 20.03
N LEU A 181 14.88 25.70 20.70
CA LEU A 181 13.77 26.36 21.40
C LEU A 181 12.61 26.68 20.45
N GLY A 182 12.91 27.20 19.26
CA GLY A 182 11.90 27.48 18.23
C GLY A 182 11.13 26.24 17.80
N GLY A 183 11.83 25.11 17.62
CA GLY A 183 11.21 23.83 17.30
C GLY A 183 10.30 23.32 18.42
N LEU A 184 10.75 23.40 19.68
CA LEU A 184 9.95 23.03 20.85
C LEU A 184 8.73 23.96 21.04
N ALA A 185 8.88 25.26 20.81
CA ALA A 185 7.80 26.23 20.94
C ALA A 185 6.69 25.96 19.91
N PHE A 186 7.08 25.69 18.66
CA PHE A 186 6.15 25.29 17.61
C PHE A 186 5.45 23.97 17.94
N GLN A 187 6.18 22.99 18.48
CA GLN A 187 5.61 21.72 18.90
C GLN A 187 4.57 21.89 20.04
N VAL A 188 4.89 22.65 21.09
CA VAL A 188 3.96 22.95 22.18
C VAL A 188 2.72 23.66 21.67
N PHE A 189 2.88 24.66 20.80
CA PHE A 189 1.76 25.38 20.20
C PHE A 189 0.84 24.43 19.42
N SER A 190 1.41 23.60 18.54
CA SER A 190 0.67 22.66 17.73
C SER A 190 -0.05 21.59 18.58
N LEU A 191 0.67 20.94 19.50
CA LEU A 191 0.08 19.95 20.40
C LEU A 191 -0.96 20.57 21.35
N GLY A 192 -0.80 21.84 21.74
CA GLY A 192 -1.79 22.59 22.50
C GLY A 192 -3.12 22.75 21.76
N ILE A 193 -3.07 23.07 20.46
CA ILE A 193 -4.27 23.08 19.60
C ILE A 193 -4.90 21.69 19.57
N PHE A 194 -4.10 20.63 19.42
CA PHE A 194 -4.60 19.26 19.42
C PHE A 194 -5.30 18.89 20.74
N VAL A 195 -4.74 19.28 21.89
CA VAL A 195 -5.35 19.07 23.21
C VAL A 195 -6.70 19.78 23.32
N ILE A 196 -6.79 21.03 22.84
CA ILE A 196 -8.05 21.80 22.84
C ILE A 196 -9.11 21.11 21.97
N LEU A 197 -8.73 20.67 20.77
CA LEU A 197 -9.62 19.95 19.85
C LEU A 197 -10.09 18.63 20.46
N THR A 198 -9.17 17.85 21.03
CA THR A 198 -9.47 16.58 21.72
C THR A 198 -10.42 16.79 22.89
N SER A 199 -10.12 17.76 23.74
CA SER A 199 -10.93 18.07 24.93
C SER A 199 -12.34 18.52 24.52
N THR A 200 -12.45 19.36 23.50
CA THR A 200 -13.74 19.81 22.99
C THR A 200 -14.54 18.65 22.40
N PHE A 201 -13.89 17.78 21.62
CA PHE A 201 -14.52 16.59 21.06
C PHE A 201 -15.05 15.65 22.15
N LEU A 202 -14.21 15.28 23.13
CA LEU A 202 -14.61 14.39 24.22
C LEU A 202 -15.72 15.00 25.08
N PHE A 203 -15.68 16.31 25.33
CA PHE A 203 -16.74 17.00 26.06
C PHE A 203 -18.07 16.98 25.30
N ARG A 204 -18.05 17.26 23.99
CA ARG A 204 -19.26 17.26 23.15
C ARG A 204 -19.82 15.85 22.96
N ALA A 205 -18.95 14.84 22.82
CA ALA A 205 -19.32 13.43 22.67
C ALA A 205 -19.64 12.71 23.99
N ARG A 206 -19.55 13.39 25.15
CA ARG A 206 -19.65 12.76 26.48
C ARG A 206 -20.93 11.94 26.68
N ARG A 207 -22.07 12.36 26.11
CA ARG A 207 -23.33 11.65 26.24
C ARG A 207 -23.30 10.35 25.44
N GLU A 208 -22.85 10.40 24.19
CA GLU A 208 -22.71 9.22 23.33
C GLU A 208 -21.70 8.21 23.90
N ILE A 209 -20.57 8.69 24.43
CA ILE A 209 -19.56 7.83 25.05
C ILE A 209 -20.16 7.00 26.19
N GLN A 210 -21.07 7.57 26.99
CA GLN A 210 -21.74 6.85 28.07
C GLN A 210 -22.77 5.84 27.54
N VAL A 211 -23.45 6.14 26.43
CA VAL A 211 -24.42 5.25 25.77
C VAL A 211 -23.74 3.97 25.24
N TYR A 212 -22.53 4.07 24.69
CA TYR A 212 -21.75 2.92 24.22
C TYR A 212 -21.21 2.01 25.34
N GLY A 213 -21.31 2.44 26.60
CA GLY A 213 -21.00 1.63 27.77
C GLY A 213 -19.69 1.98 28.48
N LYS A 214 -19.53 1.41 29.69
CA LYS A 214 -18.43 1.73 30.63
C LYS A 214 -17.02 1.51 30.06
N GLY A 215 -16.86 0.56 29.13
CA GLY A 215 -15.56 0.27 28.50
C GLY A 215 -15.04 1.39 27.60
N LEU A 216 -15.91 2.03 26.81
CA LEU A 216 -15.53 3.17 25.97
C LEU A 216 -15.32 4.43 26.80
N ALA A 217 -16.16 4.64 27.83
CA ALA A 217 -15.98 5.75 28.77
C ALA A 217 -14.63 5.68 29.50
N GLY A 218 -14.26 4.51 30.02
CA GLY A 218 -12.95 4.29 30.64
C GLY A 218 -11.79 4.54 29.68
N PHE A 219 -11.90 4.07 28.43
CA PHE A 219 -10.91 4.34 27.40
C PHE A 219 -10.78 5.83 27.05
N SER A 220 -11.89 6.55 26.90
CA SER A 220 -11.87 7.99 26.60
C SER A 220 -11.20 8.81 27.70
N VAL A 221 -11.40 8.44 28.97
CA VAL A 221 -10.69 9.06 30.09
C VAL A 221 -9.20 8.72 30.04
N ALA A 222 -8.84 7.44 29.88
CA ALA A 222 -7.44 7.02 29.77
C ALA A 222 -6.71 7.71 28.60
N PHE A 223 -7.39 7.86 27.46
CA PHE A 223 -6.89 8.58 26.28
C PHE A 223 -6.70 10.08 26.56
N ALA A 224 -7.66 10.74 27.20
CA ALA A 224 -7.54 12.15 27.58
C ALA A 224 -6.36 12.36 28.54
N THR A 225 -6.24 11.50 29.55
CA THR A 225 -5.14 11.55 30.52
C THR A 225 -3.79 11.31 29.84
N ALA A 226 -3.67 10.29 28.98
CA ALA A 226 -2.45 10.04 28.22
C ALA A 226 -2.05 11.24 27.33
N THR A 227 -3.03 11.87 26.67
CA THR A 227 -2.80 13.07 25.84
C THR A 227 -2.28 14.25 26.68
N LEU A 228 -2.87 14.49 27.85
CA LEU A 228 -2.44 15.54 28.77
C LEU A 228 -1.05 15.29 29.35
N LEU A 229 -0.70 14.04 29.65
CA LEU A 229 0.62 13.67 30.14
C LEU A 229 1.71 13.90 29.09
N VAL A 230 1.46 13.53 27.82
CA VAL A 230 2.38 13.82 26.73
C VAL A 230 2.51 15.33 26.50
N TYR A 231 1.42 16.09 26.60
CA TYR A 231 1.47 17.55 26.51
C TYR A 231 2.27 18.19 27.65
N LEU A 232 2.07 17.73 28.90
CA LEU A 232 2.83 18.19 30.07
C LEU A 232 4.34 18.03 29.84
N ARG A 233 4.76 16.87 29.35
CA ARG A 233 6.16 16.61 29.01
C ARG A 233 6.68 17.58 27.95
N THR A 234 5.92 17.83 26.88
CA THR A 234 6.35 18.75 25.82
C THR A 234 6.47 20.19 26.33
N CYS A 235 5.58 20.63 27.23
CA CYS A 235 5.69 21.92 27.91
C CYS A 235 6.93 22.00 28.82
N PHE A 236 7.24 20.92 29.55
CA PHE A 236 8.45 20.85 30.37
C PHE A 236 9.70 20.99 29.51
N ARG A 237 9.80 20.29 28.38
CA ARG A 237 10.94 20.43 27.45
C ARG A 237 11.12 21.85 26.94
N LEU A 238 10.02 22.51 26.56
CA LEU A 238 10.09 23.91 26.17
C LEU A 238 10.63 24.79 27.31
N ALA A 239 10.15 24.60 28.54
CA ALA A 239 10.58 25.36 29.71
C ALA A 239 12.05 25.09 30.09
N GLU A 240 12.48 23.83 30.04
CA GLU A 240 13.86 23.40 30.27
C GLU A 240 14.82 24.07 29.28
N THR A 241 14.53 23.98 27.97
CA THR A 241 15.35 24.61 26.94
C THR A 241 15.31 26.13 26.99
N ALA A 242 14.17 26.73 27.37
CA ALA A 242 14.04 28.18 27.54
C ALA A 242 14.91 28.72 28.67
N GLN A 243 15.12 27.93 29.73
CA GLN A 243 16.00 28.29 30.83
C GLN A 243 17.49 28.11 30.49
N GLY A 244 17.81 27.24 29.52
CA GLY A 244 19.18 26.95 29.09
C GLY A 244 19.89 25.91 29.95
N LEU A 245 21.12 25.54 29.55
CA LEU A 245 21.90 24.42 30.12
C LEU A 245 22.25 24.60 31.61
N ASN A 246 22.37 25.84 32.08
CA ASN A 246 22.70 26.17 33.48
C ASN A 246 21.45 26.49 34.34
N GLY A 247 20.25 26.24 33.81
CA GLY A 247 18.98 26.45 34.49
C GLY A 247 18.74 25.44 35.62
N SER A 248 17.94 25.81 36.62
CA SER A 248 17.54 24.90 37.71
C SER A 248 16.68 23.72 37.27
N LEU A 249 16.02 23.81 36.11
CA LEU A 249 15.20 22.74 35.53
C LEU A 249 16.06 21.69 34.81
N SER A 250 17.07 22.12 34.05
CA SER A 250 17.99 21.25 33.30
C SER A 250 19.03 20.60 34.20
N SER A 251 19.51 21.29 35.23
CA SER A 251 20.56 20.81 36.16
C SER A 251 20.05 19.88 37.29
N ASN A 252 18.77 19.53 37.33
CA ASN A 252 18.22 18.68 38.40
C ASN A 252 17.48 17.47 37.85
N GLU A 253 18.06 16.29 38.07
CA GLU A 253 17.52 15.01 37.61
C GLU A 253 16.11 14.71 38.12
N THR A 254 15.71 15.27 39.26
CA THR A 254 14.37 15.06 39.82
C THR A 254 13.29 15.61 38.89
N TYR A 255 13.54 16.77 38.26
CA TYR A 255 12.60 17.33 37.29
C TYR A 255 12.55 16.49 36.02
N PHE A 256 13.70 16.01 35.53
CA PHE A 256 13.75 15.05 34.43
C PHE A 256 12.94 13.78 34.76
N ALA A 257 13.16 13.15 35.92
CA ALA A 257 12.44 11.95 36.32
C ALA A 257 10.91 12.16 36.40
N CYS A 258 10.48 13.29 36.98
CA CYS A 258 9.07 13.56 37.26
C CYS A 258 8.30 14.16 36.08
N LEU A 259 8.94 14.96 35.21
CA LEU A 259 8.27 15.75 34.17
C LEU A 259 8.66 15.32 32.75
N GLU A 260 9.79 14.63 32.57
CA GLU A 260 10.17 14.03 31.29
C GLU A 260 9.79 12.55 31.24
N PHE A 261 10.30 11.75 32.18
CA PHE A 261 10.12 10.30 32.16
C PHE A 261 8.72 9.87 32.62
N ALA A 262 8.30 10.29 33.82
CA ALA A 262 7.07 9.78 34.45
C ALA A 262 5.79 10.03 33.63
N PRO A 263 5.58 11.19 32.96
CA PRO A 263 4.36 11.40 32.19
C PRO A 263 4.27 10.48 30.97
N VAL A 264 5.39 10.24 30.28
CA VAL A 264 5.45 9.32 29.14
C VAL A 264 5.26 7.88 29.60
N ALA A 265 5.96 7.48 30.66
CA ALA A 265 5.83 6.14 31.25
C ALA A 265 4.38 5.83 31.66
N ALA A 266 3.70 6.79 32.29
CA ALA A 266 2.30 6.69 32.68
C ALA A 266 1.35 6.65 31.48
N ALA A 267 1.56 7.49 30.46
CA ALA A 267 0.76 7.48 29.23
C ALA A 267 0.83 6.14 28.49
N VAL A 268 2.04 5.57 28.39
CA VAL A 268 2.29 4.25 27.77
C VAL A 268 1.58 3.13 28.52
N MET A 269 1.63 3.16 29.86
CA MET A 269 0.92 2.20 30.70
C MET A 269 -0.60 2.32 30.54
N LEU A 270 -1.14 3.55 30.57
CA LEU A 270 -2.58 3.79 30.40
C LEU A 270 -3.09 3.24 29.07
N LEU A 271 -2.37 3.47 27.97
CA LEU A 271 -2.75 2.98 26.65
C LEU A 271 -2.49 1.47 26.46
N ALA A 272 -1.61 0.86 27.26
CA ALA A 272 -1.44 -0.59 27.30
C ALA A 272 -2.61 -1.28 28.02
N VAL A 273 -3.03 -0.73 29.17
CA VAL A 273 -4.18 -1.22 29.93
C VAL A 273 -5.47 -0.99 29.14
N TRP A 274 -5.66 0.21 28.61
CA TRP A 274 -6.79 0.60 27.77
C TRP A 274 -6.41 0.55 26.29
N ALA A 275 -6.08 -0.66 25.82
CA ALA A 275 -5.66 -0.92 24.45
C ALA A 275 -6.66 -0.33 23.42
N PRO A 276 -6.22 0.53 22.49
CA PRO A 276 -7.08 1.07 21.42
C PRO A 276 -7.80 -0.05 20.65
N GLY A 277 -7.09 -1.13 20.36
CA GLY A 277 -7.63 -2.30 19.66
C GLY A 277 -8.73 -3.07 20.38
N ARG A 278 -8.74 -3.02 21.71
CA ARG A 278 -9.74 -3.69 22.53
C ARG A 278 -10.95 -2.79 22.75
N CYS A 279 -10.69 -1.51 23.00
CA CYS A 279 -11.71 -0.55 23.39
C CYS A 279 -12.44 0.06 22.19
N LEU A 280 -11.76 0.25 21.05
CA LEU A 280 -12.35 0.80 19.83
C LEU A 280 -12.99 -0.25 18.92
N GLY A 281 -12.76 -1.54 19.20
CA GLY A 281 -13.15 -2.65 18.34
C GLY A 281 -12.29 -2.73 17.09
N SER A 282 -12.13 -3.93 16.52
CA SER A 282 -11.68 -4.05 15.13
C SER A 282 -12.61 -3.19 14.28
N LYS A 283 -12.05 -2.31 13.44
CA LYS A 283 -12.83 -1.64 12.40
C LYS A 283 -13.54 -2.72 11.56
N ARG A 284 -14.80 -3.03 11.88
CA ARG A 284 -15.81 -3.16 10.83
C ARG A 284 -15.91 -1.75 10.26
N TYR A 285 -15.21 -1.51 9.16
CA TYR A 285 -15.44 -0.31 8.38
C TYR A 285 -16.94 -0.29 8.05
N SER A 286 -17.68 0.65 8.65
CA SER A 286 -19.00 1.00 8.14
C SER A 286 -18.75 1.62 6.77
N VAL A 287 -19.34 1.00 5.74
CA VAL A 287 -19.22 1.35 4.32
C VAL A 287 -19.42 2.86 4.09
N TYR A 288 -20.15 3.55 4.97
CA TYR A 288 -20.46 4.98 4.90
C TYR A 288 -19.28 5.94 5.21
N GLU A 289 -18.29 5.59 6.04
CA GLU A 289 -17.16 6.50 6.33
C GLU A 289 -16.02 6.42 5.31
N LEU A 290 -15.88 5.29 4.62
CA LEU A 290 -15.01 5.17 3.44
C LEU A 290 -15.58 6.01 2.28
N LEU A 291 -16.91 6.03 2.12
CA LEU A 291 -17.60 6.89 1.15
C LEU A 291 -17.41 8.38 1.46
N ASP A 292 -17.32 8.78 2.74
CA ASP A 292 -17.13 10.19 3.12
C ASP A 292 -15.67 10.67 2.89
N TYR A 293 -14.70 9.76 2.93
CA TYR A 293 -13.33 10.05 2.51
C TYR A 293 -13.12 10.07 1.00
N LEU A 294 -13.84 9.22 0.28
CA LEU A 294 -13.92 9.26 -1.17
C LEU A 294 -14.66 10.53 -1.64
N SER A 295 -15.61 11.05 -0.85
CA SER A 295 -16.29 12.33 -1.07
C SER A 295 -15.35 13.55 -0.97
N ILE A 296 -14.41 13.58 -0.03
CA ILE A 296 -13.46 14.70 0.12
C ILE A 296 -12.33 14.64 -0.92
N ILE A 297 -11.90 13.42 -1.30
CA ILE A 297 -11.02 13.24 -2.47
C ILE A 297 -11.77 13.65 -3.74
N ASN A 298 -13.06 13.33 -3.86
CA ASN A 298 -13.92 13.86 -4.91
C ASN A 298 -14.02 15.40 -4.84
N THR A 299 -14.09 16.04 -3.66
CA THR A 299 -14.28 17.51 -3.59
C THR A 299 -12.99 18.30 -3.93
N LEU A 300 -11.81 17.74 -3.70
CA LEU A 300 -10.53 18.31 -4.19
C LEU A 300 -10.20 17.86 -5.62
N SER A 301 -10.81 16.77 -6.08
CA SER A 301 -10.83 16.36 -7.48
C SER A 301 -11.87 17.13 -8.30
N THR A 302 -12.93 17.71 -7.73
CA THR A 302 -14.06 18.32 -8.46
C THR A 302 -13.78 19.67 -9.11
N LYS A 303 -12.51 20.11 -9.18
CA LYS A 303 -12.12 21.14 -10.16
C LYS A 303 -11.54 20.58 -11.46
N MET A 304 -11.49 19.26 -11.62
CA MET A 304 -11.28 18.62 -12.92
C MET A 304 -12.16 17.36 -13.00
N PRO A 305 -12.87 17.14 -14.12
CA PRO A 305 -13.81 16.03 -14.23
C PRO A 305 -13.09 14.70 -13.98
N PRO A 306 -13.74 13.72 -13.31
CA PRO A 306 -13.23 12.35 -13.29
C PRO A 306 -13.07 11.88 -14.72
N LEU A 307 -12.09 11.01 -14.94
CA LEU A 307 -12.01 10.24 -16.17
C LEU A 307 -13.38 9.67 -16.51
N PRO A 308 -13.80 9.70 -17.78
CA PRO A 308 -15.08 9.14 -18.18
C PRO A 308 -15.10 7.69 -17.73
N THR A 309 -16.00 7.40 -16.79
CA THR A 309 -16.41 6.04 -16.46
C THR A 309 -16.77 5.38 -17.78
N SER A 310 -16.09 4.28 -18.10
CA SER A 310 -16.49 3.40 -19.20
C SER A 310 -18.01 3.23 -19.14
N SER A 311 -18.68 3.52 -20.25
CA SER A 311 -20.14 3.52 -20.37
C SER A 311 -20.78 2.14 -20.15
N LYS A 312 -20.00 1.10 -19.83
CA LYS A 312 -20.49 -0.24 -19.50
C LYS A 312 -20.32 -0.54 -17.99
N PRO A 313 -21.41 -0.87 -17.27
CA PRO A 313 -21.33 -1.28 -15.88
C PRO A 313 -20.62 -2.64 -15.75
N LEU A 314 -19.95 -2.83 -14.62
CA LEU A 314 -19.46 -4.14 -14.17
C LEU A 314 -20.60 -5.16 -14.14
N PRO A 315 -20.31 -6.45 -14.36
CA PRO A 315 -18.98 -7.05 -14.57
C PRO A 315 -18.42 -6.89 -15.98
N ARG A 316 -17.08 -6.86 -16.09
CA ARG A 316 -16.37 -6.96 -17.38
C ARG A 316 -16.52 -8.37 -17.96
N ILE A 317 -16.61 -8.45 -19.27
CA ILE A 317 -16.47 -9.68 -20.05
C ILE A 317 -15.39 -9.40 -21.08
N ILE A 318 -14.27 -10.09 -20.96
CA ILE A 318 -13.03 -9.85 -21.70
C ILE A 318 -12.67 -11.13 -22.45
N THR A 319 -12.19 -11.01 -23.68
CA THR A 319 -11.58 -12.13 -24.40
C THR A 319 -10.21 -11.72 -24.90
N TYR A 320 -9.23 -12.59 -24.69
CA TYR A 320 -7.94 -12.48 -25.39
C TYR A 320 -8.10 -13.03 -26.81
N PHE A 321 -7.37 -12.43 -27.74
CA PHE A 321 -7.33 -12.83 -29.13
C PHE A 321 -5.88 -12.85 -29.58
N GLN A 322 -5.28 -14.03 -29.53
CA GLN A 322 -3.88 -14.27 -29.87
C GLN A 322 -3.75 -15.11 -31.14
N THR A 323 -4.59 -16.13 -31.29
CA THR A 323 -4.65 -16.92 -32.51
C THR A 323 -5.50 -16.19 -33.56
N HIS A 324 -4.84 -15.38 -34.39
CA HIS A 324 -5.49 -14.51 -35.38
C HIS A 324 -5.87 -15.23 -36.69
N HIS A 325 -5.21 -16.34 -37.00
CA HIS A 325 -5.39 -17.12 -38.23
C HIS A 325 -5.57 -18.59 -37.86
N ASP A 326 -6.35 -19.32 -38.66
CA ASP A 326 -6.49 -20.76 -38.53
C ASP A 326 -5.30 -21.51 -39.14
N SER A 327 -5.31 -22.84 -39.06
CA SER A 327 -4.27 -23.73 -39.58
C SER A 327 -4.09 -23.68 -41.11
N ASN A 328 -4.93 -22.95 -41.85
CA ASN A 328 -4.82 -22.75 -43.29
C ASN A 328 -4.43 -21.30 -43.63
N GLY A 329 -3.96 -20.54 -42.64
CA GLY A 329 -3.61 -19.12 -42.80
C GLY A 329 -4.82 -18.21 -43.00
N LYS A 330 -6.06 -18.69 -42.78
CA LYS A 330 -7.25 -17.86 -42.95
C LYS A 330 -7.50 -17.03 -41.70
N ALA A 331 -7.69 -15.72 -41.88
CA ALA A 331 -8.00 -14.80 -40.78
C ALA A 331 -9.29 -15.23 -40.04
N ILE A 332 -9.19 -15.31 -38.71
CA ILE A 332 -10.30 -15.58 -37.81
C ILE A 332 -10.98 -14.26 -37.47
N SER A 333 -12.29 -14.16 -37.72
CA SER A 333 -13.04 -12.94 -37.44
C SER A 333 -13.52 -12.92 -36.00
N VAL A 334 -13.37 -11.78 -35.32
CA VAL A 334 -13.90 -11.54 -33.97
C VAL A 334 -15.22 -10.77 -34.00
N LEU A 335 -15.63 -10.23 -35.16
CA LEU A 335 -16.93 -9.55 -35.34
C LEU A 335 -18.16 -10.33 -34.85
N PRO A 336 -18.19 -11.68 -34.82
CA PRO A 336 -19.31 -12.41 -34.22
C PRO A 336 -19.65 -11.99 -32.79
N VAL A 337 -18.72 -11.40 -32.02
CA VAL A 337 -19.01 -10.91 -30.66
C VAL A 337 -19.95 -9.71 -30.61
N ILE A 338 -20.17 -9.02 -31.75
CA ILE A 338 -21.13 -7.91 -31.88
C ILE A 338 -22.25 -8.20 -32.87
N THR A 339 -22.06 -9.14 -33.79
CA THR A 339 -23.09 -9.48 -34.79
C THR A 339 -24.01 -10.60 -34.35
N GLN A 340 -23.57 -11.46 -33.41
CA GLN A 340 -24.42 -12.51 -32.85
C GLN A 340 -25.22 -11.99 -31.64
N PRO A 341 -26.50 -12.39 -31.50
CA PRO A 341 -27.37 -11.87 -30.46
C PRO A 341 -26.99 -12.39 -29.07
N GLY A 342 -27.31 -11.61 -28.03
CA GLY A 342 -27.14 -12.01 -26.63
C GLY A 342 -25.70 -11.94 -26.12
N ILE A 343 -24.80 -11.24 -26.82
CA ILE A 343 -23.42 -11.01 -26.39
C ILE A 343 -23.26 -9.55 -25.96
N ASN A 344 -22.65 -9.33 -24.80
CA ASN A 344 -22.33 -8.00 -24.29
C ASN A 344 -20.89 -7.96 -23.81
N LEU A 345 -19.98 -8.24 -24.75
CA LEU A 345 -18.55 -8.18 -24.54
C LEU A 345 -18.13 -6.73 -24.23
N THR A 346 -17.17 -6.57 -23.33
CA THR A 346 -16.70 -5.25 -22.90
C THR A 346 -15.34 -4.91 -23.47
N HIS A 347 -14.42 -5.89 -23.53
CA HIS A 347 -13.05 -5.69 -23.98
C HIS A 347 -12.60 -6.86 -24.87
N VAL A 348 -11.79 -6.53 -25.88
CA VAL A 348 -10.96 -7.48 -26.62
C VAL A 348 -9.51 -7.09 -26.40
N ILE A 349 -8.66 -8.07 -26.11
CA ILE A 349 -7.23 -7.86 -25.91
C ILE A 349 -6.48 -8.58 -27.03
N VAL A 350 -5.87 -7.83 -27.94
CA VAL A 350 -5.07 -8.33 -29.06
C VAL A 350 -3.69 -8.72 -28.53
N ALA A 351 -3.34 -10.00 -28.64
CA ALA A 351 -2.13 -10.57 -28.07
C ALA A 351 -1.33 -11.33 -29.15
N ALA A 352 -0.04 -11.58 -28.99
CA ALA A 352 0.87 -10.98 -28.04
C ALA A 352 1.83 -10.04 -28.78
N ILE A 353 2.01 -8.83 -28.24
CA ILE A 353 3.01 -7.89 -28.73
C ILE A 353 4.35 -8.25 -28.09
N HIS A 354 5.39 -8.44 -28.90
CA HIS A 354 6.73 -8.77 -28.43
C HIS A 354 7.73 -7.68 -28.84
N ILE A 355 8.52 -7.24 -27.86
CA ILE A 355 9.68 -6.39 -28.10
C ILE A 355 10.88 -7.31 -28.29
N ASN A 356 11.41 -7.38 -29.51
CA ASN A 356 12.53 -8.25 -29.87
C ASN A 356 13.90 -7.58 -29.59
N HIS A 357 15.00 -8.30 -29.87
CA HIS A 357 16.36 -7.79 -29.65
C HIS A 357 16.67 -6.52 -30.44
N ASP A 358 16.17 -6.40 -31.67
CA ASP A 358 16.20 -5.15 -32.42
C ASP A 358 14.98 -4.31 -32.02
N PRO A 359 15.17 -3.13 -31.41
CA PRO A 359 14.07 -2.24 -31.04
C PRO A 359 13.16 -1.88 -32.22
N ALA A 360 13.68 -1.82 -33.45
CA ALA A 360 12.86 -1.52 -34.62
C ALA A 360 11.96 -2.68 -35.05
N ASN A 361 12.23 -3.89 -34.58
CA ASN A 361 11.56 -5.12 -35.00
C ASN A 361 10.54 -5.59 -33.96
N LEU A 362 9.55 -4.76 -33.63
CA LEU A 362 8.43 -5.17 -32.79
C LEU A 362 7.50 -6.10 -33.58
N THR A 363 7.07 -7.21 -32.97
CA THR A 363 6.16 -8.17 -33.60
C THR A 363 4.84 -8.29 -32.84
N LEU A 364 3.77 -8.62 -33.57
CA LEU A 364 2.53 -9.18 -33.04
C LEU A 364 2.57 -10.67 -33.39
N ASN A 365 2.69 -11.52 -32.38
CA ASN A 365 3.18 -12.89 -32.51
C ASN A 365 4.48 -12.89 -33.33
N ASP A 366 4.50 -13.54 -34.49
CA ASP A 366 5.71 -13.76 -35.29
C ASP A 366 5.97 -12.69 -36.36
N HIS A 367 5.00 -11.78 -36.59
CA HIS A 367 5.04 -10.84 -37.72
C HIS A 367 4.97 -9.39 -37.26
N SER A 368 5.46 -8.47 -38.09
CA SER A 368 5.29 -7.05 -37.81
C SER A 368 3.79 -6.71 -37.66
N PRO A 369 3.36 -5.86 -36.70
CA PRO A 369 1.98 -5.43 -36.59
C PRO A 369 1.43 -4.68 -37.82
N SER A 370 2.30 -4.28 -38.74
CA SER A 370 1.95 -3.65 -40.02
C SER A 370 1.98 -4.62 -41.21
N ASP A 371 2.24 -5.91 -40.96
CA ASP A 371 2.15 -6.95 -41.98
C ASP A 371 0.72 -7.00 -42.58
N PRO A 372 0.57 -7.11 -43.91
CA PRO A 372 -0.73 -7.17 -44.58
C PRO A 372 -1.69 -8.22 -44.03
N ARG A 373 -1.18 -9.31 -43.43
CA ARG A 373 -2.03 -10.35 -42.80
C ARG A 373 -2.93 -9.79 -41.69
N PHE A 374 -2.48 -8.75 -40.98
CA PHE A 374 -3.24 -8.14 -39.90
C PHE A 374 -4.18 -7.03 -40.39
N GLN A 375 -4.32 -6.82 -41.70
CA GLN A 375 -5.24 -5.81 -42.24
C GLN A 375 -6.68 -6.08 -41.80
N THR A 376 -7.14 -7.33 -41.88
CA THR A 376 -8.48 -7.74 -41.41
C THR A 376 -8.61 -7.53 -39.91
N LEU A 377 -7.63 -7.98 -39.13
CA LEU A 377 -7.60 -7.82 -37.67
C LEU A 377 -7.79 -6.35 -37.26
N TRP A 378 -6.97 -5.44 -37.79
CA TRP A 378 -7.03 -4.03 -37.41
C TRP A 378 -8.29 -3.32 -37.92
N ALA A 379 -8.82 -3.73 -39.08
CA ALA A 379 -10.10 -3.24 -39.56
C ALA A 379 -11.23 -3.64 -38.61
N GLU A 380 -11.27 -4.90 -38.18
CA GLU A 380 -12.28 -5.39 -37.23
C GLU A 380 -12.15 -4.74 -35.85
N MET A 381 -10.93 -4.52 -35.34
CA MET A 381 -10.73 -3.81 -34.07
C MET A 381 -11.38 -2.42 -34.07
N ARG A 382 -11.27 -1.67 -35.17
CA ARG A 382 -11.93 -0.36 -35.31
C ARG A 382 -13.45 -0.48 -35.29
N VAL A 383 -14.01 -1.52 -35.90
CA VAL A 383 -15.45 -1.80 -35.86
C VAL A 383 -15.89 -2.12 -34.42
N LEU A 384 -15.12 -2.93 -33.69
CA LEU A 384 -15.40 -3.20 -32.28
C LEU A 384 -15.36 -1.93 -31.42
N GLN A 385 -14.34 -1.08 -31.60
CA GLN A 385 -14.24 0.22 -30.91
C GLN A 385 -15.44 1.11 -31.20
N ALA A 386 -15.87 1.20 -32.47
CA ALA A 386 -17.07 1.95 -32.86
C ALA A 386 -18.35 1.40 -32.22
N SER A 387 -18.42 0.10 -31.92
CA SER A 387 -19.53 -0.53 -31.19
C SER A 387 -19.48 -0.33 -29.67
N GLY A 388 -18.45 0.35 -29.16
CA GLY A 388 -18.25 0.60 -27.73
C GLY A 388 -17.56 -0.54 -26.97
N ILE A 389 -16.91 -1.49 -27.68
CA ILE A 389 -15.97 -2.43 -27.08
C ILE A 389 -14.60 -1.76 -26.98
N LYS A 390 -13.93 -1.92 -25.84
CA LYS A 390 -12.56 -1.43 -25.67
C LYS A 390 -11.56 -2.42 -26.25
N VAL A 391 -10.62 -1.92 -27.06
CA VAL A 391 -9.57 -2.76 -27.67
C VAL A 391 -8.23 -2.42 -27.03
N LEU A 392 -7.65 -3.38 -26.33
CA LEU A 392 -6.33 -3.28 -25.74
C LEU A 392 -5.33 -4.14 -26.53
N GLY A 393 -4.04 -3.81 -26.44
CA GLY A 393 -2.98 -4.76 -26.79
C GLY A 393 -2.50 -5.50 -25.54
N MET A 394 -1.94 -6.70 -25.68
CA MET A 394 -1.20 -7.39 -24.62
C MET A 394 0.29 -7.37 -24.95
N LEU A 395 1.13 -6.91 -24.03
CA LEU A 395 2.58 -6.92 -24.15
C LEU A 395 3.16 -8.12 -23.41
N GLY A 396 4.10 -8.84 -24.03
CA GLY A 396 4.84 -9.93 -23.41
C GLY A 396 4.15 -11.28 -23.49
N GLY A 397 3.75 -11.84 -22.34
CA GLY A 397 3.26 -13.22 -22.19
C GLY A 397 4.39 -14.26 -22.14
N ALA A 398 4.04 -15.52 -22.40
CA ALA A 398 4.95 -16.66 -22.27
C ALA A 398 6.26 -16.56 -23.08
N ALA A 399 6.27 -15.82 -24.20
CA ALA A 399 7.48 -15.53 -24.95
C ALA A 399 8.28 -14.38 -24.30
N LYS A 400 9.35 -14.77 -23.60
CA LYS A 400 10.20 -13.90 -22.79
C LYS A 400 11.03 -12.88 -23.59
N GLY A 401 11.41 -11.81 -22.89
CA GLY A 401 12.43 -10.83 -23.23
C GLY A 401 11.89 -9.40 -23.37
N SER A 402 10.57 -9.21 -23.44
CA SER A 402 9.97 -7.88 -23.62
C SER A 402 10.20 -6.99 -22.39
N TYR A 403 10.03 -7.54 -21.19
CA TYR A 403 10.19 -6.82 -19.94
C TYR A 403 11.65 -6.72 -19.53
N GLU A 404 12.48 -7.72 -19.81
CA GLU A 404 13.94 -7.63 -19.63
C GLU A 404 14.49 -6.38 -20.35
N ARG A 405 14.08 -6.16 -21.60
CA ARG A 405 14.49 -5.02 -22.42
C ARG A 405 13.95 -3.68 -21.89
N LEU A 406 12.78 -3.69 -21.25
CA LEU A 406 12.16 -2.51 -20.62
C LEU A 406 12.64 -2.27 -19.17
N ASP A 407 13.32 -3.22 -18.55
CA ASP A 407 13.89 -3.09 -17.20
C ASP A 407 15.35 -2.58 -17.21
N ALA A 408 15.84 -2.20 -18.38
CA ALA A 408 17.21 -1.76 -18.60
C ALA A 408 17.46 -0.29 -18.20
N SER A 409 18.60 0.29 -18.61
CA SER A 409 18.89 1.71 -18.37
C SER A 409 17.85 2.63 -19.01
N GLU A 410 17.76 3.89 -18.58
CA GLU A 410 16.78 4.85 -19.13
C GLU A 410 16.93 5.02 -20.66
N GLU A 411 18.15 5.09 -21.16
CA GLU A 411 18.42 5.18 -22.61
C GLU A 411 17.93 3.94 -23.37
N GLN A 412 18.19 2.75 -22.84
CA GLN A 412 17.71 1.49 -23.44
C GLN A 412 16.20 1.39 -23.37
N PHE A 413 15.60 1.77 -22.23
CA PHE A 413 14.16 1.83 -22.07
C PHE A 413 13.50 2.70 -23.15
N GLU A 414 13.99 3.93 -23.38
CA GLU A 414 13.46 4.81 -24.43
C GLU A 414 13.54 4.17 -25.82
N ARG A 415 14.66 3.51 -26.11
CA ARG A 415 14.91 2.86 -27.41
C ARG A 415 13.89 1.75 -27.69
N PHE A 416 13.56 0.93 -26.70
CA PHE A 416 12.59 -0.16 -26.84
C PHE A 416 11.13 0.28 -26.65
N TYR A 417 10.87 1.27 -25.80
CA TYR A 417 9.53 1.80 -25.55
C TYR A 417 9.00 2.67 -26.70
N GLY A 418 9.87 3.40 -27.41
CA GLY A 418 9.47 4.27 -28.52
C GLY A 418 8.63 3.58 -29.61
N PRO A 419 9.06 2.43 -30.16
CA PRO A 419 8.31 1.65 -31.14
C PRO A 419 6.98 1.12 -30.60
N LEU A 420 6.93 0.65 -29.35
CA LEU A 420 5.69 0.25 -28.69
C LEU A 420 4.72 1.43 -28.58
N LYS A 421 5.20 2.59 -28.15
CA LYS A 421 4.41 3.84 -28.09
C LYS A 421 3.86 4.23 -29.47
N ALA A 422 4.67 4.09 -30.52
CA ALA A 422 4.24 4.38 -31.88
C ALA A 422 3.11 3.44 -32.32
N LEU A 423 3.23 2.14 -32.08
CA LEU A 423 2.18 1.16 -32.37
C LEU A 423 0.86 1.49 -31.66
N ILE A 424 0.91 1.79 -30.35
CA ILE A 424 -0.29 2.14 -29.56
C ILE A 424 -1.01 3.34 -30.19
N ARG A 425 -0.27 4.36 -30.64
CA ARG A 425 -0.83 5.54 -31.32
C ARG A 425 -1.38 5.20 -32.71
N GLU A 426 -0.63 4.45 -33.50
CA GLU A 426 -1.00 4.12 -34.89
C GLU A 426 -2.26 3.26 -34.95
N ARG A 427 -2.40 2.30 -34.03
CA ARG A 427 -3.56 1.42 -33.92
C ARG A 427 -4.66 1.96 -33.01
N ALA A 428 -4.46 3.13 -32.40
CA ALA A 428 -5.41 3.79 -31.52
C ALA A 428 -5.96 2.85 -30.44
N LEU A 429 -5.07 2.08 -29.79
CA LEU A 429 -5.47 1.15 -28.73
C LEU A 429 -6.03 1.93 -27.53
N ASP A 430 -7.11 1.43 -26.93
CA ASP A 430 -7.72 2.02 -25.73
C ASP A 430 -6.88 1.78 -24.47
N GLY A 431 -5.94 0.84 -24.53
CA GLY A 431 -5.08 0.47 -23.41
C GLY A 431 -4.07 -0.61 -23.74
N LEU A 432 -3.29 -0.99 -22.73
CA LEU A 432 -2.30 -2.05 -22.78
C LEU A 432 -2.41 -2.94 -21.54
N ASP A 433 -2.47 -4.24 -21.76
CA ASP A 433 -2.32 -5.28 -20.75
C ASP A 433 -0.85 -5.69 -20.65
N LEU A 434 -0.28 -5.56 -19.46
CA LEU A 434 1.11 -5.92 -19.17
C LEU A 434 1.12 -7.34 -18.59
N ASP A 435 1.23 -8.33 -19.47
CA ASP A 435 1.32 -9.74 -19.12
C ASP A 435 2.78 -10.14 -18.86
N VAL A 436 3.23 -9.93 -17.62
CA VAL A 436 4.63 -10.11 -17.20
C VAL A 436 4.88 -11.54 -16.75
N GLU A 437 5.35 -12.41 -17.65
CA GLU A 437 5.68 -13.82 -17.37
C GLU A 437 7.20 -14.09 -17.30
N GLU A 438 7.96 -13.07 -16.92
CA GLU A 438 9.40 -13.11 -16.68
C GLU A 438 9.78 -12.17 -15.53
N GLU A 439 10.96 -12.35 -14.93
CA GLU A 439 11.39 -11.47 -13.85
C GLU A 439 11.60 -10.03 -14.35
N MET A 440 10.90 -9.10 -13.73
CA MET A 440 11.06 -7.65 -13.94
C MET A 440 11.16 -6.96 -12.58
N SER A 441 12.01 -5.95 -12.46
CA SER A 441 12.12 -5.16 -11.24
C SER A 441 10.85 -4.33 -10.99
N LEU A 442 10.54 -4.10 -9.70
CA LEU A 442 9.43 -3.22 -9.31
C LEU A 442 9.63 -1.79 -9.84
N ALA A 443 10.87 -1.32 -9.93
CA ALA A 443 11.18 0.00 -10.47
C ALA A 443 10.91 0.08 -11.99
N GLY A 444 11.24 -0.98 -12.74
CA GLY A 444 11.00 -1.07 -14.17
C GLY A 444 9.52 -1.05 -14.52
N ILE A 445 8.70 -1.87 -13.84
CA ILE A 445 7.25 -1.89 -14.10
C ILE A 445 6.60 -0.56 -13.72
N ILE A 446 7.03 0.07 -12.62
CA ILE A 446 6.56 1.41 -12.22
C ILE A 446 6.93 2.44 -13.28
N ARG A 447 8.16 2.42 -13.80
CA ARG A 447 8.61 3.31 -14.88
C ARG A 447 7.76 3.13 -16.13
N LEU A 448 7.46 1.89 -16.52
CA LEU A 448 6.60 1.60 -17.68
C LEU A 448 5.18 2.14 -17.49
N ILE A 449 4.56 1.89 -16.33
CA ILE A 449 3.21 2.40 -16.01
C ILE A 449 3.18 3.93 -16.01
N ASP A 450 4.15 4.57 -15.34
CA ASP A 450 4.27 6.03 -15.29
C ASP A 450 4.41 6.61 -16.70
N ARG A 451 5.20 5.95 -17.54
CA ARG A 451 5.42 6.43 -18.90
C ARG A 451 4.19 6.28 -19.79
N LEU A 452 3.50 5.15 -19.73
CA LEU A 452 2.23 4.93 -20.42
C LEU A 452 1.19 5.98 -19.98
N ARG A 453 1.08 6.20 -18.67
CA ARG A 453 0.15 7.19 -18.12
C ARG A 453 0.49 8.61 -18.58
N SER A 454 1.77 8.97 -18.60
CA SER A 454 2.24 10.28 -19.06
C SER A 454 1.96 10.50 -20.55
N ASP A 455 2.12 9.47 -21.39
CA ASP A 455 2.07 9.61 -22.84
C ASP A 455 0.67 9.49 -23.45
N PHE A 456 -0.21 8.73 -22.81
CA PHE A 456 -1.56 8.44 -23.29
C PHE A 456 -2.66 9.03 -22.42
N GLY A 457 -2.27 9.62 -21.29
CA GLY A 457 -3.18 10.29 -20.38
C GLY A 457 -4.00 9.32 -19.53
N PRO A 458 -4.88 9.87 -18.69
CA PRO A 458 -5.52 9.10 -17.63
C PRO A 458 -6.61 8.13 -18.16
N SER A 459 -7.16 8.34 -19.37
CA SER A 459 -8.19 7.47 -19.95
C SER A 459 -7.64 6.17 -20.55
N PHE A 460 -6.33 6.09 -20.77
CA PHE A 460 -5.68 4.90 -21.29
C PHE A 460 -5.74 3.76 -20.25
N LEU A 461 -6.26 2.61 -20.65
CA LEU A 461 -6.40 1.48 -19.74
C LEU A 461 -5.05 0.79 -19.58
N ILE A 462 -4.59 0.64 -18.33
CA ILE A 462 -3.40 -0.15 -18.01
C ILE A 462 -3.87 -1.29 -17.13
N THR A 463 -3.65 -2.51 -17.58
CA THR A 463 -3.99 -3.74 -16.85
C THR A 463 -2.77 -4.62 -16.74
N LEU A 464 -2.80 -5.58 -15.82
CA LEU A 464 -1.78 -6.60 -15.71
C LEU A 464 -2.45 -7.97 -15.63
N ALA A 465 -1.74 -9.03 -15.98
CA ALA A 465 -2.25 -10.39 -15.94
C ALA A 465 -1.53 -11.28 -14.91
N PRO A 466 -1.59 -10.96 -13.60
CA PRO A 466 -0.94 -11.78 -12.58
C PRO A 466 -1.51 -13.19 -12.56
N VAL A 467 -0.64 -14.17 -12.37
CA VAL A 467 -1.07 -15.50 -11.93
C VAL A 467 -1.79 -15.42 -10.58
N ALA A 468 -2.85 -16.20 -10.36
CA ALA A 468 -3.68 -16.06 -9.16
C ALA A 468 -2.89 -16.23 -7.84
N ALA A 469 -1.88 -17.10 -7.82
CA ALA A 469 -0.98 -17.27 -6.70
C ALA A 469 -0.21 -15.98 -6.34
N ALA A 470 0.12 -15.14 -7.33
CA ALA A 470 0.89 -13.91 -7.12
C ALA A 470 0.08 -12.90 -6.29
N MET A 471 -1.24 -12.86 -6.50
CA MET A 471 -2.16 -12.04 -5.71
C MET A 471 -2.21 -12.45 -4.23
N LEU A 472 -1.76 -13.68 -3.91
CA LEU A 472 -1.72 -14.22 -2.55
C LEU A 472 -0.29 -14.41 -2.01
N ASN A 473 0.75 -14.03 -2.76
CA ASN A 473 2.16 -14.27 -2.45
C ASN A 473 2.47 -15.76 -2.26
N LEU A 474 1.82 -16.63 -3.04
CA LEU A 474 2.02 -18.08 -3.03
C LEU A 474 2.92 -18.57 -4.17
N GLY A 475 3.19 -17.71 -5.16
CA GLY A 475 4.01 -18.00 -6.33
C GLY A 475 3.80 -16.93 -7.40
N ASN A 476 4.84 -16.58 -8.16
CA ASN A 476 4.82 -15.44 -9.07
C ASN A 476 5.71 -15.71 -10.30
N LEU A 477 5.32 -15.17 -11.45
CA LEU A 477 6.11 -15.20 -12.68
C LEU A 477 6.86 -13.89 -12.94
N SER A 478 6.36 -12.78 -12.38
CA SER A 478 6.72 -11.42 -12.81
C SER A 478 7.94 -10.83 -12.10
N GLY A 479 8.51 -11.54 -11.12
CA GLY A 479 9.58 -11.05 -10.25
C GLY A 479 9.10 -10.06 -9.17
N PHE A 480 8.50 -8.93 -9.56
CA PHE A 480 8.03 -7.90 -8.63
C PHE A 480 6.79 -8.31 -7.82
N ASP A 481 6.61 -7.69 -6.65
CA ASP A 481 5.47 -7.92 -5.77
C ASP A 481 4.24 -7.09 -6.20
N TYR A 482 3.12 -7.75 -6.47
CA TYR A 482 1.88 -7.12 -6.93
C TYR A 482 1.18 -6.28 -5.85
N GLU A 483 1.33 -6.60 -4.56
CA GLU A 483 0.79 -5.74 -3.48
C GLU A 483 1.58 -4.45 -3.39
N ALA A 484 2.91 -4.52 -3.47
CA ALA A 484 3.76 -3.33 -3.53
C ALA A 484 3.40 -2.46 -4.75
N LEU A 485 3.19 -3.09 -5.91
CA LEU A 485 2.73 -2.39 -7.10
C LEU A 485 1.35 -1.74 -6.91
N GLU A 486 0.39 -2.43 -6.31
CA GLU A 486 -0.95 -1.89 -6.03
C GLU A 486 -0.89 -0.70 -5.08
N VAL A 487 -0.04 -0.75 -4.05
CA VAL A 487 0.17 0.35 -3.11
C VAL A 487 0.76 1.58 -3.83
N MET A 488 1.73 1.37 -4.73
CA MET A 488 2.47 2.45 -5.38
C MET A 488 1.76 3.03 -6.61
N ARG A 489 1.08 2.21 -7.41
CA ARG A 489 0.49 2.56 -8.71
C ARG A 489 -0.91 1.99 -8.97
N GLY A 490 -1.58 1.46 -7.95
CA GLY A 490 -2.94 0.92 -8.08
C GLY A 490 -3.97 1.92 -8.61
N ARG A 491 -3.74 3.23 -8.53
CA ARG A 491 -4.62 4.25 -9.14
C ARG A 491 -4.50 4.32 -10.66
N ASP A 492 -3.34 3.97 -11.19
CA ASP A 492 -3.06 3.98 -12.62
C ASP A 492 -3.37 2.63 -13.27
N ILE A 493 -3.60 1.59 -12.47
CA ILE A 493 -3.96 0.24 -12.92
C ILE A 493 -5.48 0.07 -12.86
N ALA A 494 -6.11 -0.18 -14.00
CA ALA A 494 -7.55 -0.28 -14.14
C ALA A 494 -8.11 -1.56 -13.49
N TRP A 495 -7.47 -2.71 -13.70
CA TRP A 495 -7.76 -4.00 -13.05
C TRP A 495 -6.63 -5.02 -13.32
N TYR A 496 -6.78 -6.20 -12.73
CA TYR A 496 -5.90 -7.36 -12.87
C TYR A 496 -6.64 -8.53 -13.52
N ASN A 497 -6.17 -8.98 -14.68
CA ASN A 497 -6.62 -10.19 -15.39
C ASN A 497 -6.03 -11.43 -14.68
N THR A 498 -6.63 -11.81 -13.55
CA THR A 498 -6.02 -12.77 -12.61
C THR A 498 -6.15 -14.20 -13.13
N GLN A 499 -5.05 -14.88 -13.42
CA GLN A 499 -5.06 -16.20 -14.07
C GLN A 499 -5.34 -17.34 -13.06
N PHE A 500 -6.56 -17.92 -13.06
CA PHE A 500 -6.96 -19.05 -12.19
C PHE A 500 -6.81 -20.40 -12.90
N TYR A 501 -5.65 -20.63 -13.53
CA TYR A 501 -5.38 -21.84 -14.31
C TYR A 501 -3.89 -22.17 -14.30
N CYS A 502 -3.48 -23.22 -15.02
CA CYS A 502 -2.10 -23.70 -15.13
C CYS A 502 -1.40 -23.96 -13.78
N GLY A 503 -2.16 -24.39 -12.76
CA GLY A 503 -1.63 -24.70 -11.42
C GLY A 503 -1.41 -23.49 -10.53
N TRP A 504 -1.62 -22.26 -11.04
CA TRP A 504 -1.46 -21.04 -10.26
C TRP A 504 -2.71 -20.60 -9.51
N GLY A 505 -3.84 -21.22 -9.80
CA GLY A 505 -5.08 -21.02 -9.07
C GLY A 505 -6.18 -21.92 -9.57
N ASP A 506 -7.25 -21.98 -8.79
CA ASP A 506 -8.46 -22.72 -9.11
C ASP A 506 -9.67 -21.85 -8.78
N VAL A 507 -10.66 -21.88 -9.68
CA VAL A 507 -11.95 -21.21 -9.52
C VAL A 507 -13.13 -22.16 -9.74
N SER A 508 -12.90 -23.47 -9.61
CA SER A 508 -13.97 -24.46 -9.44
C SER A 508 -14.81 -24.22 -8.18
N ASN A 509 -14.23 -23.50 -7.22
CA ASN A 509 -14.87 -23.01 -6.00
C ASN A 509 -14.41 -21.55 -5.72
N PRO A 510 -15.15 -20.77 -4.91
CA PRO A 510 -14.84 -19.35 -4.72
C PRO A 510 -13.71 -19.12 -3.70
N ALA A 511 -13.11 -20.14 -3.08
CA ALA A 511 -12.27 -19.96 -1.89
C ALA A 511 -11.03 -19.09 -2.16
N MET A 512 -10.36 -19.30 -3.29
CA MET A 512 -9.15 -18.54 -3.65
C MET A 512 -9.48 -17.08 -3.97
N TYR A 513 -10.54 -16.83 -4.74
CA TYR A 513 -11.04 -15.47 -4.98
C TYR A 513 -11.40 -14.78 -3.66
N LEU A 514 -12.12 -15.46 -2.77
CA LEU A 514 -12.46 -14.92 -1.45
C LEU A 514 -11.23 -14.69 -0.56
N ALA A 515 -10.17 -15.49 -0.71
CA ALA A 515 -8.90 -15.24 -0.03
C ALA A 515 -8.26 -13.94 -0.51
N MET A 516 -8.31 -13.64 -1.82
CA MET A 516 -7.81 -12.37 -2.37
C MET A 516 -8.61 -11.17 -1.82
N ILE A 517 -9.94 -11.29 -1.76
CA ILE A 517 -10.79 -10.27 -1.13
C ILE A 517 -10.42 -10.06 0.34
N ARG A 518 -10.23 -11.14 1.12
CA ARG A 518 -9.82 -11.04 2.52
C ARG A 518 -8.43 -10.43 2.70
N LYS A 519 -7.55 -10.61 1.70
CA LYS A 519 -6.20 -10.02 1.68
C LYS A 519 -6.22 -8.51 1.43
N GLY A 520 -7.25 -8.00 0.77
CA GLY A 520 -7.48 -6.57 0.60
C GLY A 520 -7.66 -6.12 -0.85
N TRP A 521 -7.67 -7.05 -1.81
CA TRP A 521 -7.91 -6.74 -3.21
C TRP A 521 -9.36 -6.32 -3.45
N ALA A 522 -9.55 -5.22 -4.17
CA ALA A 522 -10.86 -4.69 -4.50
C ALA A 522 -11.58 -5.59 -5.54
N PRO A 523 -12.82 -6.07 -5.29
CA PRO A 523 -13.53 -6.93 -6.24
C PRO A 523 -13.61 -6.38 -7.66
N GLU A 524 -13.77 -5.06 -7.80
CA GLU A 524 -13.85 -4.35 -9.08
C GLU A 524 -12.55 -4.36 -9.88
N LYS A 525 -11.42 -4.61 -9.23
CA LYS A 525 -10.10 -4.74 -9.85
C LYS A 525 -9.69 -6.20 -10.07
N LEU A 526 -10.44 -7.17 -9.56
CA LEU A 526 -10.16 -8.59 -9.77
C LEU A 526 -11.06 -9.16 -10.86
N VAL A 527 -10.46 -9.43 -12.01
CA VAL A 527 -11.10 -10.17 -13.10
C VAL A 527 -10.70 -11.64 -13.01
N VAL A 528 -11.69 -12.54 -13.01
CA VAL A 528 -11.49 -13.99 -12.98
C VAL A 528 -11.03 -14.46 -14.35
N GLY A 529 -9.79 -14.89 -14.46
CA GLY A 529 -9.21 -15.47 -15.66
C GLY A 529 -9.42 -16.96 -15.78
N LEU A 530 -9.93 -17.37 -16.94
CA LEU A 530 -10.30 -18.74 -17.29
C LEU A 530 -9.64 -19.15 -18.59
N VAL A 531 -9.26 -20.43 -18.72
CA VAL A 531 -9.06 -21.04 -20.02
C VAL A 531 -10.43 -21.36 -20.65
N THR A 532 -10.63 -20.99 -21.91
CA THR A 532 -11.92 -21.14 -22.62
C THR A 532 -12.10 -22.53 -23.26
N ASN A 533 -11.00 -23.26 -23.39
CA ASN A 533 -10.91 -24.61 -23.93
C ASN A 533 -9.83 -25.38 -23.14
N PRO A 534 -10.05 -26.64 -22.75
CA PRO A 534 -9.01 -27.47 -22.11
C PRO A 534 -7.70 -27.58 -22.90
N ALA A 535 -7.75 -27.43 -24.23
CA ALA A 535 -6.56 -27.42 -25.07
C ALA A 535 -5.67 -26.19 -24.86
N ASN A 536 -6.21 -25.09 -24.30
CA ASN A 536 -5.47 -23.84 -24.08
C ASN A 536 -4.70 -23.81 -22.76
N GLY A 537 -4.77 -24.89 -21.97
CA GLY A 537 -4.02 -25.01 -20.72
C GLY A 537 -4.73 -25.85 -19.66
N ASN A 538 -3.97 -26.26 -18.66
CA ASN A 538 -4.49 -26.99 -17.50
C ASN A 538 -5.37 -26.07 -16.63
N GLY A 539 -6.29 -26.66 -15.85
CA GLY A 539 -7.16 -25.88 -14.95
C GLY A 539 -8.46 -25.39 -15.60
N PHE A 540 -8.90 -26.04 -16.69
CA PHE A 540 -10.23 -25.79 -17.25
C PHE A 540 -11.32 -26.14 -16.24
N VAL A 541 -12.21 -25.17 -15.97
CA VAL A 541 -13.30 -25.33 -15.01
C VAL A 541 -14.59 -25.74 -15.73
N PRO A 542 -15.22 -26.87 -15.34
CA PRO A 542 -16.50 -27.28 -15.92
C PRO A 542 -17.60 -26.22 -15.74
N TRP A 543 -18.46 -26.08 -16.75
CA TRP A 543 -19.51 -25.06 -16.80
C TRP A 543 -20.44 -25.05 -15.58
N GLU A 544 -20.77 -26.22 -15.03
CA GLU A 544 -21.65 -26.32 -13.86
C GLU A 544 -21.04 -25.63 -12.63
N ALA A 545 -19.79 -25.96 -12.29
CA ALA A 545 -19.05 -25.34 -11.20
C ALA A 545 -18.86 -23.85 -11.46
N LEU A 546 -18.42 -23.48 -12.67
CA LEU A 546 -18.16 -22.11 -13.05
C LEU A 546 -19.39 -21.22 -12.91
N ARG A 547 -20.56 -21.70 -13.35
CA ARG A 547 -21.84 -20.97 -13.24
C ARG A 547 -22.19 -20.67 -11.79
N MET A 548 -22.06 -21.65 -10.90
CA MET A 548 -22.32 -21.48 -9.48
C MET A 548 -21.37 -20.47 -8.84
N VAL A 549 -20.07 -20.58 -9.13
CA VAL A 549 -19.05 -19.69 -8.57
C VAL A 549 -19.28 -18.25 -9.05
N LEU A 550 -19.43 -18.02 -10.35
CA LEU A 550 -19.63 -16.68 -10.90
C LEU A 550 -20.94 -16.03 -10.41
N ALA A 551 -22.02 -16.80 -10.31
CA ALA A 551 -23.28 -16.33 -9.75
C ALA A 551 -23.12 -15.95 -8.26
N GLY A 552 -22.43 -16.79 -7.47
CA GLY A 552 -22.13 -16.53 -6.08
C GLY A 552 -21.27 -15.28 -5.88
N LEU A 553 -20.19 -15.13 -6.64
CA LEU A 553 -19.30 -13.97 -6.58
C LEU A 553 -20.03 -12.68 -6.98
N ARG A 554 -20.81 -12.69 -8.07
CA ARG A 554 -21.62 -11.54 -8.49
C ARG A 554 -22.70 -11.19 -7.46
N GLY A 555 -23.36 -12.20 -6.89
CA GLY A 555 -24.38 -12.01 -5.86
C GLY A 555 -23.81 -11.44 -4.56
N GLN A 556 -22.60 -11.86 -4.19
CA GLN A 556 -21.91 -11.39 -2.99
C GLN A 556 -21.26 -10.01 -3.17
N PHE A 557 -20.71 -9.73 -4.35
CA PHE A 557 -19.98 -8.51 -4.68
C PHE A 557 -20.68 -7.75 -5.81
N GLY A 558 -21.49 -6.75 -5.48
CA GLY A 558 -22.23 -5.94 -6.47
C GLY A 558 -21.34 -5.21 -7.47
N ASN A 559 -20.05 -5.05 -7.17
CA ASN A 559 -19.01 -4.48 -8.03
C ASN A 559 -18.00 -5.55 -8.51
N PHE A 560 -18.42 -6.80 -8.66
CA PHE A 560 -17.58 -7.89 -9.19
C PHE A 560 -16.86 -7.50 -10.50
N GLY A 561 -15.53 -7.60 -10.52
CA GLY A 561 -14.68 -7.08 -11.58
C GLY A 561 -14.93 -7.70 -12.95
N GLY A 562 -15.31 -8.98 -12.99
CA GLY A 562 -15.75 -9.69 -14.18
C GLY A 562 -14.93 -10.92 -14.51
N VAL A 563 -14.98 -11.33 -15.79
CA VAL A 563 -14.29 -12.51 -16.31
C VAL A 563 -13.45 -12.17 -17.53
N MET A 564 -12.32 -12.85 -17.69
CA MET A 564 -11.56 -12.89 -18.93
C MET A 564 -11.40 -14.34 -19.40
N GLY A 565 -11.39 -14.54 -20.72
CA GLY A 565 -11.17 -15.84 -21.35
C GLY A 565 -9.88 -15.89 -22.18
N TRP A 566 -9.05 -16.89 -21.88
CA TRP A 566 -7.88 -17.30 -22.64
C TRP A 566 -8.16 -18.58 -23.46
N GLU A 567 -8.38 -18.52 -24.77
CA GLU A 567 -8.55 -17.35 -25.64
C GLU A 567 -9.71 -17.55 -26.63
N TYR A 568 -9.97 -16.59 -27.51
CA TYR A 568 -11.19 -16.54 -28.33
C TYR A 568 -11.36 -17.76 -29.27
N PHE A 569 -10.40 -18.04 -30.14
CA PHE A 569 -10.62 -18.74 -31.42
C PHE A 569 -11.23 -20.14 -31.34
N ASN A 570 -11.02 -20.87 -30.25
CA ASN A 570 -11.48 -22.24 -30.06
C ASN A 570 -12.38 -22.40 -28.82
N SER A 571 -12.93 -21.29 -28.32
CA SER A 571 -13.68 -21.28 -27.06
C SER A 571 -14.84 -22.25 -27.06
N THR A 572 -14.92 -23.09 -26.03
CA THR A 572 -16.08 -23.98 -25.82
C THR A 572 -17.28 -23.18 -25.28
N PRO A 573 -18.54 -23.56 -25.57
CA PRO A 573 -18.98 -24.81 -26.22
C PRO A 573 -18.90 -24.82 -27.75
N GLY A 574 -18.74 -23.67 -28.40
CA GLY A 574 -18.84 -23.56 -29.86
C GLY A 574 -17.59 -24.00 -30.64
N GLY A 575 -16.46 -24.19 -29.96
CA GLY A 575 -15.20 -24.61 -30.57
C GLY A 575 -14.70 -23.59 -31.58
N THR A 576 -14.01 -24.05 -32.61
CA THR A 576 -13.48 -23.21 -33.70
C THR A 576 -14.55 -22.69 -34.65
N GLU A 577 -15.70 -23.36 -34.74
CA GLU A 577 -16.80 -22.95 -35.63
C GLU A 577 -17.62 -21.79 -35.06
N ARG A 578 -17.85 -21.79 -33.74
CA ARG A 578 -18.68 -20.78 -33.05
C ARG A 578 -18.04 -20.27 -31.75
N PRO A 579 -16.79 -19.78 -31.79
CA PRO A 579 -16.04 -19.39 -30.59
C PRO A 579 -16.73 -18.30 -29.75
N TRP A 580 -17.52 -17.44 -30.39
CA TRP A 580 -18.31 -16.41 -29.73
C TRP A 580 -19.35 -16.95 -28.72
N GLU A 581 -19.70 -18.25 -28.78
CA GLU A 581 -20.68 -18.85 -27.85
C GLU A 581 -20.24 -18.77 -26.39
N TRP A 582 -18.93 -18.80 -26.12
CA TRP A 582 -18.41 -18.61 -24.77
C TRP A 582 -18.78 -17.23 -24.22
N ALA A 583 -18.60 -16.17 -25.02
CA ALA A 583 -18.95 -14.81 -24.61
C ALA A 583 -20.47 -14.63 -24.44
N ARG A 584 -21.29 -15.34 -25.24
CA ARG A 584 -22.75 -15.40 -25.07
C ARG A 584 -23.13 -16.04 -23.74
N GLU A 585 -22.51 -17.17 -23.39
CA GLU A 585 -22.74 -17.86 -22.12
C GLU A 585 -22.33 -16.97 -20.94
N MET A 586 -21.14 -16.34 -20.99
CA MET A 586 -20.71 -15.40 -19.95
C MET A 586 -21.68 -14.21 -19.82
N THR A 587 -22.16 -13.67 -20.94
CA THR A 587 -23.14 -12.58 -20.94
C THR A 587 -24.43 -13.03 -20.26
N ARG A 588 -24.96 -14.20 -20.60
CA ARG A 588 -26.17 -14.75 -20.02
C ARG A 588 -26.07 -14.90 -18.50
N HIS A 589 -24.96 -15.45 -18.01
CA HIS A 589 -24.76 -15.67 -16.57
C HIS A 589 -24.47 -14.38 -15.79
N LEU A 590 -23.69 -13.48 -16.37
CA LEU A 590 -23.23 -12.27 -15.69
C LEU A 590 -24.15 -11.07 -15.88
N ARG A 591 -25.12 -11.12 -16.81
CA ARG A 591 -26.04 -10.00 -17.09
C ARG A 591 -27.51 -10.38 -17.19
N GLY A 592 -27.86 -11.68 -17.20
CA GLY A 592 -29.23 -12.19 -17.41
C GLY A 592 -30.32 -11.84 -16.38
N GLY A 593 -30.07 -10.89 -15.46
CA GLY A 593 -31.10 -10.30 -14.59
C GLY A 593 -31.59 -8.92 -15.04
N VAL A 594 -31.02 -8.36 -16.11
CA VAL A 594 -31.46 -7.10 -16.74
C VAL A 594 -31.99 -7.45 -18.13
N LEU A 595 -33.23 -7.94 -18.17
CA LEU A 595 -34.04 -7.94 -19.38
C LEU A 595 -35.26 -7.07 -19.10
N GLU A 596 -35.56 -6.25 -20.11
CA GLU A 596 -36.63 -5.27 -20.16
C GLU A 596 -38.02 -5.87 -19.88
N GLY A 597 -39.01 -5.01 -19.59
CA GLY A 597 -40.38 -5.36 -19.18
C GLY A 597 -41.22 -6.20 -20.18
N PRO A 598 -42.52 -6.40 -19.87
CA PRO A 598 -43.12 -7.70 -19.66
C PRO A 598 -43.57 -8.40 -20.96
N GLY A 599 -43.29 -9.70 -21.05
CA GLY A 599 -43.79 -10.57 -22.12
C GLY A 599 -43.81 -12.04 -21.72
N THR A 600 -44.97 -12.47 -21.22
CA THR A 600 -45.55 -13.83 -21.32
C THR A 600 -44.74 -15.04 -20.83
N THR A 601 -45.16 -15.47 -19.63
CA THR A 601 -45.25 -16.84 -19.11
C THR A 601 -45.37 -17.97 -20.14
N ALA A 602 -44.56 -19.01 -19.99
CA ALA A 602 -44.98 -20.39 -20.20
C ALA A 602 -44.18 -21.34 -19.30
N THR A 603 -44.92 -22.25 -18.68
CA THR A 603 -44.62 -23.05 -17.51
C THR A 603 -44.25 -24.49 -17.89
N LYS A 604 -43.61 -25.19 -16.94
CA LYS A 604 -43.54 -26.66 -16.68
C LYS A 604 -42.20 -27.32 -17.01
N LEU A 605 -41.74 -28.36 -16.33
CA LEU A 605 -41.87 -29.00 -14.98
C LEU A 605 -41.22 -30.39 -15.15
N GLU A 606 -40.83 -31.03 -14.04
CA GLU A 606 -40.43 -32.45 -13.89
C GLU A 606 -38.98 -32.80 -14.25
N ASP A 607 -38.31 -33.74 -13.58
CA ASP A 607 -38.27 -34.28 -12.20
C ASP A 607 -37.15 -35.34 -12.22
N GLY A 608 -36.54 -35.69 -11.09
CA GLY A 608 -35.88 -37.02 -10.95
C GLY A 608 -34.42 -37.10 -10.46
N LEU A 609 -34.27 -36.92 -9.14
CA LEU A 609 -33.54 -37.77 -8.17
C LEU A 609 -32.24 -38.57 -8.53
N SER A 610 -31.18 -38.19 -7.79
CA SER A 610 -30.28 -38.99 -6.93
C SER A 610 -29.27 -40.00 -7.53
N SER A 611 -27.98 -39.82 -7.20
CA SER A 611 -27.32 -40.62 -6.16
C SER A 611 -26.02 -39.94 -5.68
N ARG A 612 -25.83 -39.92 -4.36
CA ARG A 612 -24.61 -39.51 -3.65
C ARG A 612 -23.58 -40.65 -3.69
N GLY A 613 -22.32 -40.31 -3.95
CA GLY A 613 -21.15 -41.12 -3.61
C GLY A 613 -20.06 -40.21 -3.05
N GLU A 614 -19.68 -40.47 -1.80
CA GLU A 614 -18.69 -39.73 -1.01
C GLU A 614 -17.25 -40.19 -1.27
N ILE A 615 -16.36 -39.20 -1.44
CA ILE A 615 -15.07 -38.96 -0.74
C ILE A 615 -13.84 -39.89 -0.98
N ASP A 616 -12.69 -39.18 -1.06
CA ASP A 616 -11.28 -39.52 -0.72
C ASP A 616 -10.35 -39.99 -1.85
N ALA A 617 -9.05 -39.66 -1.92
CA ALA A 617 -8.14 -38.92 -1.03
C ALA A 617 -6.95 -38.36 -1.85
N ASP A 618 -6.29 -37.32 -1.34
CA ASP A 618 -5.03 -36.78 -1.88
C ASP A 618 -3.92 -37.83 -1.95
N ALA A 619 -3.21 -37.89 -3.08
CA ALA A 619 -1.97 -38.64 -3.21
C ALA A 619 -0.74 -37.70 -3.07
N PRO A 620 0.29 -38.09 -2.30
CA PRO A 620 1.48 -37.27 -2.08
C PRO A 620 2.45 -37.40 -3.26
N GLY A 621 2.87 -36.27 -3.81
CA GLY A 621 3.87 -36.23 -4.88
C GLY A 621 3.92 -34.86 -5.52
N GLY A 622 4.61 -33.92 -4.87
CA GLY A 622 4.86 -32.59 -5.42
C GLY A 622 5.58 -32.73 -6.77
N LYS A 623 4.85 -32.44 -7.85
CA LYS A 623 5.44 -32.15 -9.16
C LYS A 623 5.76 -30.66 -9.20
N ASP A 624 6.94 -30.33 -9.70
CA ASP A 624 7.38 -28.96 -9.89
C ASP A 624 6.35 -28.16 -10.70
N ILE A 625 6.15 -26.90 -10.29
CA ILE A 625 5.22 -25.96 -10.89
C ILE A 625 5.72 -25.63 -12.29
N GLN A 626 5.02 -26.10 -13.33
CA GLN A 626 5.36 -25.84 -14.73
C GLN A 626 4.70 -24.55 -15.21
N VAL A 627 5.52 -23.61 -15.68
CA VAL A 627 5.08 -22.50 -16.53
C VAL A 627 4.45 -23.09 -17.80
N PRO A 628 3.36 -22.54 -18.35
CA PRO A 628 2.86 -22.97 -19.66
C PRO A 628 4.00 -23.03 -20.67
N ALA A 629 4.09 -24.11 -21.45
CA ALA A 629 5.02 -24.17 -22.57
C ALA A 629 4.68 -23.05 -23.57
N GLN A 630 5.67 -22.60 -24.36
CA GLN A 630 5.37 -21.80 -25.55
C GLN A 630 4.30 -22.54 -26.35
N PHE A 631 3.13 -21.92 -26.50
CA PHE A 631 2.04 -22.50 -27.28
C PHE A 631 2.45 -22.51 -28.75
N ASP A 632 2.29 -23.65 -29.41
CA ASP A 632 2.35 -23.74 -30.87
C ASP A 632 1.10 -23.06 -31.42
N TYR A 633 1.20 -21.75 -31.69
CA TYR A 633 0.24 -21.07 -32.54
C TYR A 633 0.39 -21.63 -33.96
N PHE A 634 -0.69 -21.64 -34.75
CA PHE A 634 -0.59 -22.01 -36.16
C PHE A 634 0.31 -21.00 -36.89
N THR A 635 1.58 -21.39 -36.99
CA THR A 635 2.62 -20.75 -37.76
C THR A 635 2.67 -21.49 -39.08
N ASP A 636 2.33 -20.81 -40.16
CA ASP A 636 2.56 -21.38 -41.49
C ASP A 636 4.07 -21.31 -41.76
N ALA A 637 4.72 -22.47 -41.64
CA ALA A 637 5.98 -22.71 -42.35
C ALA A 637 5.66 -22.71 -43.84
N SER A 638 5.90 -21.59 -44.52
CA SER A 638 6.04 -21.63 -45.96
C SER A 638 7.44 -22.16 -46.27
N ASP A 639 7.50 -23.45 -46.58
CA ASP A 639 8.44 -23.91 -47.61
C ASP A 639 8.15 -23.10 -48.88
N GLU A 640 9.12 -22.30 -49.33
CA GLU A 640 9.56 -22.14 -50.73
C GLU A 640 10.64 -21.05 -50.86
N ASP A 641 11.89 -21.51 -51.00
CA ASP A 641 13.00 -21.05 -51.87
C ASP A 641 13.20 -19.55 -52.18
N SER A 642 14.29 -18.97 -51.63
CA SER A 642 15.54 -18.67 -52.38
C SER A 642 16.64 -18.08 -51.49
#